data_AF-A0A853H467-F1
#
_entry.id   AF-A0A853H467-F1
#
_cell.length_a   1.000
_cell.length_b   1.000
_cell.length_c   1.000
_cell.angle_alpha   90.00
_cell.angle_beta   90.00
_cell.angle_gamma   90.00
#
_symmetry.space_group_name_H-M   'P 1'
#
loop_
_entity.id
_entity.type
_entity.pdbx_description
1 polymer ?
#
loop_
_entity_poly.entity_id
_entity_poly.type
_entity_poly.pdbx_seq_one_letter_code
_entity_poly.pdbx_strand_id
1 'polypeptide(L)'
;MNWTEALIESGIWLIQAYSITLVVVTFCIGLLARRTVWGRQFWALAAGYFSPRRSWKPLATLALILFLTLCAVRLEVLFSNWYNTMYTALQDLDESGFWGAMLLFAILATIHVLRSLFDFYVQNAFTIRWRVWLNEKLLGNWLDKQAYYRSQYLDTPVDNPDQRIQQDITTFAEMSLSLCMGVINALVSTFAFTLILWGLSGPLSIFGVEIPRGMVFLVFAYVLIATVFAIKIGRPLILLNFLNERFNADYRYALVRLREYAESIAFYAGEKVEGAILRSRFANVINNAWAIVYRSLKFLGFNFSVSQAAVVFPFIIQAQRFFSKQISLGDLMQTAQAFGRLQDNLSFFRNAYDDFATYRATLDRLTGFTKAIGDARALPEPEVLAEGPRIALQRLTVRTPSGTPLLKDLDLEVLPGEPLLIRGPSGSGKTTLLRAIAGLWPYCEGRIIRPEHEALFLSQKPYLPLGSLREALYYPQRLPDDTSHTPADIQHQEQAALASTHRVPSNLDDLISGVQARPRLSQQSNATLSNQGQPGNHDDESVTLDGRAADMLRLVQLGHLADRLDQAADWGRILSLGEQQRLAFGRLLLARPDAVFLDEATSAMDEGLEDAMYRLVHEHLPDTILLSVGHRSTLFAHHSRQLILKGDETGTWEITETDLLR
;
A
#
# COMPACT_ATOMS: atom_id res chain seq x y z
N MET A 1 17.24 32.29 -37.75
CA MET A 1 17.18 30.83 -37.89
C MET A 1 16.09 30.47 -38.89
N ASN A 2 16.34 29.56 -39.83
CA ASN A 2 15.30 29.05 -40.71
C ASN A 2 14.45 28.03 -39.94
N TRP A 3 13.21 28.39 -39.57
CA TRP A 3 12.39 27.59 -38.66
C TRP A 3 11.95 26.25 -39.25
N THR A 4 11.91 26.14 -40.58
CA THR A 4 11.66 24.88 -41.28
C THR A 4 12.84 23.90 -41.10
N GLU A 5 14.06 24.42 -41.17
CA GLU A 5 15.29 23.65 -40.94
C GLU A 5 15.41 23.25 -39.46
N ALA A 6 15.07 24.15 -38.54
CA ALA A 6 15.07 23.86 -37.10
C ALA A 6 14.10 22.72 -36.71
N LEU A 7 13.01 22.54 -37.44
CA LEU A 7 12.05 21.46 -37.20
C LEU A 7 12.63 20.10 -37.63
N ILE A 8 13.31 20.06 -38.78
CA ILE A 8 14.01 18.87 -39.28
C ILE A 8 15.17 18.50 -38.35
N GLU A 9 16.01 19.48 -37.99
CA GLU A 9 17.12 19.28 -37.04
C GLU A 9 16.62 18.76 -35.68
N SER A 10 15.48 19.26 -35.21
CA SER A 10 14.87 18.79 -33.96
C SER A 10 14.42 17.33 -34.06
N GLY A 11 13.84 16.92 -35.20
CA GLY A 11 13.49 15.53 -35.45
C GLY A 11 14.72 14.60 -35.46
N ILE A 12 15.78 14.99 -36.16
CA ILE A 12 17.05 14.24 -36.20
C ILE A 12 17.66 14.14 -34.80
N TRP A 13 17.72 15.26 -34.07
CA TRP A 13 18.25 15.30 -32.72
C TRP A 13 17.47 14.37 -31.78
N LEU A 14 16.13 14.37 -31.87
CA LEU A 14 15.29 13.50 -31.04
C LEU A 14 15.55 12.02 -31.34
N ILE A 15 15.67 11.63 -32.61
CA ILE A 15 15.96 10.23 -32.99
C ILE A 15 17.32 9.80 -32.44
N GLN A 16 18.35 10.64 -32.59
CA GLN A 16 19.70 10.35 -32.11
C GLN A 16 19.73 10.28 -30.57
N ALA A 17 19.21 11.30 -29.89
CA ALA A 17 19.17 11.37 -28.44
C ALA A 17 18.37 10.21 -27.86
N TYR A 18 17.22 9.86 -28.45
CA TYR A 18 16.40 8.74 -28.01
C TYR A 18 17.14 7.42 -28.14
N SER A 19 17.76 7.16 -29.29
CA SER A 19 18.50 5.91 -29.55
C SER A 19 19.67 5.75 -28.59
N ILE A 20 20.48 6.80 -28.40
CA ILE A 20 21.62 6.79 -27.47
C ILE A 20 21.15 6.60 -26.03
N THR A 21 20.14 7.37 -25.60
CA THR A 21 19.62 7.30 -24.24
C THR A 21 19.04 5.94 -23.94
N LEU A 22 18.30 5.33 -24.87
CA LEU A 22 17.72 4.00 -24.70
C LEU A 22 18.80 2.93 -24.48
N VAL A 23 19.88 2.97 -25.25
CA VAL A 23 21.01 2.03 -25.10
C VAL A 23 21.72 2.24 -23.76
N VAL A 24 22.05 3.48 -23.42
CA VAL A 24 22.75 3.82 -22.17
C VAL A 24 21.91 3.47 -20.95
N VAL A 25 20.63 3.84 -20.93
CA VAL A 25 19.71 3.55 -19.83
C VAL A 25 19.53 2.05 -19.65
N THR A 26 19.35 1.30 -20.74
CA THR A 26 19.21 -0.16 -20.68
C THR A 26 20.47 -0.82 -20.11
N PHE A 27 21.66 -0.38 -20.56
CA PHE A 27 22.93 -0.86 -20.03
C PHE A 27 23.09 -0.52 -18.53
N CYS A 28 22.81 0.73 -18.15
CA CYS A 28 22.88 1.19 -16.76
C CYS A 28 21.92 0.42 -15.85
N ILE A 29 20.66 0.23 -16.25
CA ILE A 29 19.68 -0.57 -15.50
C ILE A 29 20.19 -2.00 -15.31
N GLY A 30 20.70 -2.64 -16.37
CA GLY A 30 21.27 -3.99 -16.29
C GLY A 30 22.49 -4.08 -15.36
N LEU A 31 23.36 -3.07 -15.40
CA LEU A 31 24.54 -2.99 -14.53
C LEU A 31 24.14 -2.79 -13.07
N LEU A 32 23.25 -1.84 -12.78
CA LEU A 32 22.76 -1.53 -11.43
C LEU A 32 22.02 -2.73 -10.85
N ALA A 33 21.11 -3.35 -11.61
CA ALA A 33 20.37 -4.53 -11.20
C ALA A 33 21.29 -5.70 -10.80
N ARG A 34 22.48 -5.82 -11.38
CA ARG A 34 23.45 -6.88 -11.04
C ARG A 34 24.41 -6.49 -9.93
N ARG A 35 24.92 -5.25 -9.93
CA ARG A 35 26.02 -4.81 -9.07
C ARG A 35 25.58 -4.22 -7.74
N THR A 36 24.36 -3.69 -7.62
CA THR A 36 23.89 -3.05 -6.39
C THR A 36 22.84 -3.89 -5.67
N VAL A 37 22.79 -3.80 -4.33
CA VAL A 37 21.77 -4.50 -3.52
C VAL A 37 20.38 -3.94 -3.84
N TRP A 38 20.25 -2.62 -3.87
CA TRP A 38 19.00 -1.93 -4.18
C TRP A 38 18.55 -2.16 -5.63
N GLY A 39 19.46 -2.33 -6.59
CA GLY A 39 19.10 -2.70 -7.95
C GLY A 39 18.46 -4.08 -8.03
N ARG A 40 19.00 -5.06 -7.29
CA ARG A 40 18.39 -6.40 -7.18
C ARG A 40 17.03 -6.35 -6.49
N GLN A 41 16.90 -5.57 -5.42
CA GLN A 41 15.64 -5.38 -4.70
C GLN A 41 14.56 -4.77 -5.62
N PHE A 42 14.90 -3.71 -6.36
CA PHE A 42 14.02 -3.11 -7.37
C PHE A 42 13.56 -4.16 -8.39
N TRP A 43 14.51 -4.92 -8.95
CA TRP A 43 14.19 -5.91 -9.96
C TRP A 43 13.28 -7.02 -9.43
N ALA A 44 13.47 -7.48 -8.19
CA ALA A 44 12.62 -8.49 -7.56
C ALA A 44 11.14 -8.05 -7.46
N LEU A 45 10.90 -6.77 -7.15
CA LEU A 45 9.56 -6.20 -7.06
C LEU A 45 8.96 -5.90 -8.46
N ALA A 46 9.76 -5.29 -9.34
CA ALA A 46 9.30 -4.71 -10.61
C ALA A 46 9.29 -5.66 -11.81
N ALA A 47 10.12 -6.73 -11.83
CA ALA A 47 10.32 -7.56 -13.02
C ALA A 47 9.02 -8.18 -13.57
N GLY A 48 8.10 -8.55 -12.68
CA GLY A 48 6.81 -9.10 -13.10
C GLY A 48 5.91 -8.09 -13.83
N TYR A 49 6.04 -6.79 -13.53
CA TYR A 49 5.28 -5.74 -14.18
C TYR A 49 5.81 -5.46 -15.60
N PHE A 50 7.13 -5.42 -15.76
CA PHE A 50 7.79 -5.12 -17.03
C PHE A 50 8.04 -6.34 -17.92
N SER A 51 7.58 -7.54 -17.53
CA SER A 51 7.77 -8.76 -18.31
C SER A 51 6.97 -8.71 -19.63
N PRO A 52 7.62 -8.78 -20.82
CA PRO A 52 6.93 -8.80 -22.11
C PRO A 52 5.98 -9.99 -22.28
N ARG A 53 6.23 -11.08 -21.54
CA ARG A 53 5.37 -12.28 -21.55
C ARG A 53 3.97 -12.00 -21.00
N ARG A 54 3.84 -11.02 -20.11
CA ARG A 54 2.55 -10.59 -19.56
C ARG A 54 1.90 -9.54 -20.46
N SER A 55 2.63 -8.46 -20.74
CA SER A 55 2.13 -7.35 -21.54
C SER A 55 3.30 -6.47 -21.99
N TRP A 56 3.28 -6.04 -23.25
CA TRP A 56 4.23 -5.07 -23.79
C TRP A 56 3.86 -3.62 -23.43
N LYS A 57 2.62 -3.37 -22.97
CA LYS A 57 2.09 -2.02 -22.70
C LYS A 57 2.94 -1.22 -21.70
N PRO A 58 3.38 -1.77 -20.54
CA PRO A 58 4.21 -1.03 -19.59
C PRO A 58 5.54 -0.54 -20.19
N LEU A 59 6.17 -1.36 -21.03
CA LEU A 59 7.41 -1.01 -21.72
C LEU A 59 7.17 0.08 -22.78
N ALA A 60 6.08 -0.02 -23.55
CA ALA A 60 5.72 1.01 -24.52
C ALA A 60 5.37 2.35 -23.86
N THR A 61 4.65 2.34 -22.73
CA THR A 61 4.36 3.56 -21.97
C THR A 61 5.64 4.16 -21.40
N LEU A 62 6.56 3.35 -20.86
CA LEU A 62 7.86 3.84 -20.39
C LEU A 62 8.70 4.44 -21.54
N ALA A 63 8.69 3.79 -22.70
CA ALA A 63 9.33 4.27 -23.92
C ALA A 63 8.74 5.61 -24.40
N LEU A 64 7.43 5.80 -24.27
CA LEU A 64 6.74 7.06 -24.56
C LEU A 64 7.11 8.16 -23.54
N ILE A 65 7.15 7.86 -22.24
CA ILE A 65 7.56 8.81 -21.21
C ILE A 65 9.01 9.27 -21.44
N LEU A 66 9.91 8.34 -21.80
CA LEU A 66 11.27 8.67 -22.19
C LEU A 66 11.29 9.63 -23.38
N PHE A 67 10.53 9.33 -24.43
CA PHE A 67 10.43 10.20 -25.61
C PHE A 67 9.94 11.60 -25.24
N LEU A 68 8.84 11.68 -24.47
CA LEU A 68 8.31 12.96 -24.00
C LEU A 68 9.37 13.72 -23.21
N THR A 69 10.09 13.07 -22.30
CA THR A 69 11.18 13.67 -21.51
C THR A 69 12.25 14.31 -22.42
N LEU A 70 12.69 13.62 -23.47
CA LEU A 70 13.65 14.19 -24.42
C LEU A 70 13.07 15.34 -25.26
N CYS A 71 11.77 15.30 -25.59
CA CYS A 71 11.07 16.42 -26.22
C CYS A 71 11.07 17.67 -25.32
N ALA A 72 10.96 17.53 -23.99
CA ALA A 72 11.12 18.66 -23.08
C ALA A 72 12.50 19.29 -23.21
N VAL A 73 13.56 18.48 -23.14
CA VAL A 73 14.94 18.97 -23.27
C VAL A 73 15.14 19.72 -24.59
N ARG A 74 14.63 19.18 -25.71
CA ARG A 74 14.73 19.86 -27.01
C ARG A 74 13.97 21.18 -27.03
N LEU A 75 12.77 21.23 -26.44
CA LEU A 75 12.01 22.47 -26.33
C LEU A 75 12.76 23.52 -25.49
N GLU A 76 13.44 23.13 -24.42
CA GLU A 76 14.27 24.06 -23.63
C GLU A 76 15.41 24.67 -24.46
N VAL A 77 16.06 23.87 -25.32
CA VAL A 77 17.07 24.36 -26.27
C VAL A 77 16.45 25.35 -27.28
N LEU A 78 15.27 25.03 -27.81
CA LEU A 78 14.56 25.93 -28.74
C LEU A 78 14.16 27.25 -28.08
N PHE A 79 13.69 27.22 -26.83
CA PHE A 79 13.42 28.43 -26.05
C PHE A 79 14.68 29.25 -25.81
N SER A 80 15.83 28.61 -25.56
CA SER A 80 17.12 29.31 -25.40
C SER A 80 17.51 30.06 -26.68
N ASN A 81 17.37 29.44 -27.86
CA ASN A 81 17.61 30.09 -29.14
C ASN A 81 16.60 31.20 -29.45
N TRP A 82 15.34 31.00 -29.06
CA TRP A 82 14.30 32.01 -29.16
C TRP A 82 14.64 33.26 -28.33
N TYR A 83 15.10 33.08 -27.07
CA TYR A 83 15.53 34.19 -26.22
C TYR A 83 16.67 34.99 -26.87
N ASN A 84 17.68 34.32 -27.46
CA ASN A 84 18.75 35.00 -28.19
C ASN A 84 18.17 35.87 -29.33
N THR A 85 17.29 35.30 -30.15
CA THR A 85 16.68 35.99 -31.29
C THR A 85 15.88 37.21 -30.86
N MET A 86 15.05 37.06 -29.81
CA MET A 86 14.21 38.14 -29.30
C MET A 86 15.05 39.31 -28.76
N TYR A 87 16.09 39.03 -27.96
CA TYR A 87 16.93 40.08 -27.38
C TYR A 87 17.82 40.76 -28.42
N THR A 88 18.27 40.02 -29.46
CA THR A 88 19.01 40.61 -30.58
C THR A 88 18.10 41.55 -31.40
N ALA A 89 16.86 41.13 -31.70
CA ALA A 89 15.90 41.99 -32.39
C ALA A 89 15.58 43.28 -31.61
N LEU A 90 15.46 43.20 -30.28
CA LEU A 90 15.29 44.39 -29.43
C LEU A 90 16.52 45.32 -29.45
N GLN A 91 17.74 44.75 -29.39
CA GLN A 91 18.96 45.54 -29.47
C GLN A 91 19.06 46.27 -30.82
N ASP A 92 18.74 45.59 -31.90
CA ASP A 92 18.86 46.10 -33.26
C ASP A 92 17.65 46.94 -33.70
N LEU A 93 16.64 47.09 -32.82
CA LEU A 93 15.36 47.75 -33.09
C LEU A 93 14.63 47.17 -34.33
N ASP A 94 14.81 45.88 -34.60
CA ASP A 94 14.14 45.15 -35.69
C ASP A 94 12.73 44.74 -35.27
N GLU A 95 11.76 45.61 -35.57
CA GLU A 95 10.34 45.38 -35.29
C GLU A 95 9.82 44.10 -35.96
N SER A 96 10.25 43.82 -37.20
CA SER A 96 9.77 42.67 -37.96
C SER A 96 10.27 41.35 -37.35
N GLY A 97 11.55 41.30 -36.97
CA GLY A 97 12.15 40.18 -36.26
C GLY A 97 11.53 39.96 -34.89
N PHE A 98 11.20 41.04 -34.16
CA PHE A 98 10.54 40.97 -32.86
C PHE A 98 9.15 40.30 -32.94
N TRP A 99 8.27 40.78 -33.83
CA TRP A 99 6.93 40.18 -33.97
C TRP A 99 6.99 38.74 -34.51
N GLY A 100 7.94 38.45 -35.40
CA GLY A 100 8.23 37.08 -35.82
C GLY A 100 8.62 36.16 -34.65
N ALA A 101 9.46 36.65 -33.73
CA ALA A 101 9.82 35.93 -32.52
C ALA A 101 8.60 35.73 -31.59
N MET A 102 7.70 36.70 -31.45
CA MET A 102 6.49 36.56 -30.63
C MET A 102 5.52 35.50 -31.16
N LEU A 103 5.31 35.44 -32.48
CA LEU A 103 4.47 34.40 -33.08
C LEU A 103 5.05 33.00 -32.82
N LEU A 104 6.36 32.86 -33.01
CA LEU A 104 7.03 31.61 -32.72
C LEU A 104 6.94 31.22 -31.24
N PHE A 105 7.07 32.18 -30.33
CA PHE A 105 6.89 31.94 -28.90
C PHE A 105 5.53 31.30 -28.62
N ALA A 106 4.46 31.85 -29.21
CA ALA A 106 3.12 31.31 -29.05
C ALA A 106 3.02 29.84 -29.51
N ILE A 107 3.67 29.49 -30.62
CA ILE A 107 3.71 28.10 -31.13
C ILE A 107 4.49 27.19 -30.18
N LEU A 108 5.72 27.58 -29.78
CA LEU A 108 6.55 26.79 -28.88
C LEU A 108 5.90 26.63 -27.49
N ALA A 109 5.29 27.69 -26.96
CA ALA A 109 4.55 27.67 -25.71
C ALA A 109 3.34 26.74 -25.78
N THR A 110 2.59 26.76 -26.88
CA THR A 110 1.46 25.85 -27.10
C THR A 110 1.92 24.39 -27.11
N ILE A 111 2.98 24.07 -27.86
CA ILE A 111 3.55 22.71 -27.90
C ILE A 111 4.05 22.30 -26.50
N HIS A 112 4.73 23.21 -25.79
CA HIS A 112 5.24 22.95 -24.45
C HIS A 112 4.12 22.64 -23.45
N VAL A 113 3.03 23.42 -23.44
CA VAL A 113 1.88 23.20 -22.56
C VAL A 113 1.21 21.86 -22.89
N LEU A 114 0.89 21.60 -24.16
CA LEU A 114 0.24 20.36 -24.58
C LEU A 114 1.09 19.12 -24.24
N ARG A 115 2.40 19.17 -24.55
CA ARG A 115 3.34 18.09 -24.22
C ARG A 115 3.44 17.88 -22.72
N SER A 116 3.50 18.94 -21.91
CA SER A 116 3.61 18.82 -20.44
C SER A 116 2.34 18.27 -19.80
N LEU A 117 1.15 18.67 -20.26
CA LEU A 117 -0.12 18.10 -19.79
C LEU A 117 -0.26 16.63 -20.19
N PHE A 118 0.15 16.28 -21.41
CA PHE A 118 0.14 14.89 -21.87
C PHE A 118 1.14 14.03 -21.10
N ASP A 119 2.36 14.53 -20.86
CA ASP A 119 3.38 13.87 -20.04
C ASP A 119 2.87 13.64 -18.61
N PHE A 120 2.24 14.64 -17.99
CA PHE A 120 1.59 14.51 -16.68
C PHE A 120 0.54 13.38 -16.68
N TYR A 121 -0.37 13.35 -17.66
CA TYR A 121 -1.38 12.31 -17.76
C TYR A 121 -0.75 10.91 -17.92
N VAL A 122 0.20 10.76 -18.85
CA VAL A 122 0.84 9.47 -19.15
C VAL A 122 1.61 8.93 -17.95
N GLN A 123 2.36 9.79 -17.24
CA GLN A 123 3.10 9.40 -16.04
C GLN A 123 2.15 8.96 -14.91
N ASN A 124 1.06 9.71 -14.65
CA ASN A 124 0.08 9.33 -13.63
C ASN A 124 -0.65 8.03 -13.98
N ALA A 125 -1.09 7.87 -15.24
CA ALA A 125 -1.74 6.65 -15.70
C ALA A 125 -0.81 5.43 -15.57
N PHE A 126 0.47 5.59 -15.90
CA PHE A 126 1.47 4.54 -15.70
C PHE A 126 1.61 4.14 -14.23
N THR A 127 1.77 5.13 -13.35
CA THR A 127 1.92 4.92 -11.90
C THR A 127 0.68 4.26 -11.29
N ILE A 128 -0.53 4.70 -11.65
CA ILE A 128 -1.79 4.10 -11.16
C ILE A 128 -1.85 2.62 -11.56
N ARG A 129 -1.60 2.29 -12.83
CA ARG A 129 -1.62 0.89 -13.31
C ARG A 129 -0.56 0.03 -12.65
N TRP A 130 0.62 0.61 -12.37
CA TRP A 130 1.67 -0.10 -11.66
C TRP A 130 1.28 -0.36 -10.20
N ARG A 131 0.69 0.62 -9.52
CA ARG A 131 0.19 0.50 -8.14
C ARG A 131 -0.90 -0.57 -8.03
N VAL A 132 -1.89 -0.56 -8.92
CA VAL A 132 -2.95 -1.59 -8.96
C VAL A 132 -2.34 -2.99 -9.06
N TRP A 133 -1.42 -3.19 -10.01
CA TRP A 133 -0.80 -4.51 -10.16
C TRP A 133 0.04 -4.93 -8.95
N LEU A 134 0.84 -4.01 -8.40
CA LEU A 134 1.71 -4.33 -7.27
C LEU A 134 0.89 -4.60 -6.00
N ASN A 135 -0.21 -3.87 -5.81
CA ASN A 135 -1.18 -4.11 -4.75
C ASN A 135 -1.75 -5.52 -4.84
N GLU A 136 -2.34 -5.89 -5.98
CA GLU A 136 -2.93 -7.23 -6.17
C GLU A 136 -1.91 -8.35 -5.95
N LYS A 137 -0.69 -8.17 -6.44
CA LYS A 137 0.39 -9.15 -6.25
C LYS A 137 0.78 -9.29 -4.78
N LEU A 138 0.99 -8.19 -4.06
CA LEU A 138 1.44 -8.23 -2.67
C LEU A 138 0.32 -8.64 -1.70
N LEU A 139 -0.89 -8.15 -1.91
CA LEU A 139 -2.08 -8.55 -1.16
C LEU A 139 -2.38 -10.04 -1.38
N GLY A 140 -2.37 -10.50 -2.64
CA GLY A 140 -2.55 -11.92 -2.97
C GLY A 140 -1.51 -12.81 -2.30
N ASN A 141 -0.23 -12.42 -2.32
CA ASN A 141 0.82 -13.16 -1.63
C ASN A 141 0.67 -13.18 -0.10
N TRP A 142 0.13 -12.11 0.49
CA TRP A 142 -0.09 -11.99 1.94
C TRP A 142 -1.29 -12.82 2.41
N LEU A 143 -2.34 -12.94 1.59
CA LEU A 143 -3.50 -13.79 1.86
C LEU A 143 -3.24 -15.26 1.55
N ASP A 144 -2.39 -15.56 0.56
CA ASP A 144 -2.07 -16.93 0.17
C ASP A 144 -1.39 -17.71 1.29
N LYS A 145 -1.81 -18.99 1.45
CA LYS A 145 -1.41 -19.88 2.54
C LYS A 145 -1.44 -19.22 3.93
N GLN A 146 -2.38 -18.29 4.16
CA GLN A 146 -2.56 -17.59 5.44
C GLN A 146 -1.29 -16.90 5.95
N ALA A 147 -0.44 -16.37 5.05
CA ALA A 147 0.82 -15.73 5.44
C ALA A 147 0.62 -14.55 6.41
N TYR A 148 -0.54 -13.87 6.32
CA TYR A 148 -0.96 -12.83 7.28
C TYR A 148 -0.99 -13.30 8.74
N TYR A 149 -1.32 -14.58 8.98
CA TYR A 149 -1.32 -15.19 10.31
C TYR A 149 0.04 -15.81 10.62
N ARG A 150 0.57 -16.61 9.69
CA ARG A 150 1.80 -17.38 9.88
C ARG A 150 3.03 -16.51 10.12
N SER A 151 3.04 -15.28 9.59
CA SER A 151 4.14 -14.32 9.80
C SER A 151 4.35 -13.92 11.26
N GLN A 152 3.39 -14.16 12.16
CA GLN A 152 3.51 -13.93 13.60
C GLN A 152 4.45 -14.94 14.29
N TYR A 153 4.73 -16.08 13.64
CA TYR A 153 5.58 -17.15 14.18
C TYR A 153 7.04 -17.06 13.72
N LEU A 154 7.39 -16.04 12.94
CA LEU A 154 8.76 -15.78 12.53
C LEU A 154 9.55 -15.13 13.68
N ASP A 155 10.85 -15.38 13.74
CA ASP A 155 11.76 -14.73 14.70
C ASP A 155 11.69 -13.20 14.63
N THR A 156 11.42 -12.67 13.43
CA THR A 156 11.18 -11.25 13.19
C THR A 156 9.82 -11.10 12.50
N PRO A 157 8.75 -10.76 13.27
CA PRO A 157 7.42 -10.56 12.71
C PRO A 157 7.37 -9.45 11.67
N VAL A 158 6.35 -9.51 10.81
CA VAL A 158 6.08 -8.45 9.85
C VAL A 158 5.44 -7.25 10.55
N ASP A 159 6.15 -6.12 10.58
CA ASP A 159 5.62 -4.87 11.13
C ASP A 159 4.82 -4.06 10.09
N ASN A 160 3.62 -3.63 10.49
CA ASN A 160 2.71 -2.73 9.77
C ASN A 160 2.45 -3.11 8.29
N PRO A 161 1.95 -4.33 8.00
CA PRO A 161 1.69 -4.78 6.63
C PRO A 161 0.70 -3.88 5.87
N ASP A 162 -0.22 -3.24 6.59
CA ASP A 162 -1.16 -2.23 6.07
C ASP A 162 -0.42 -1.04 5.44
N GLN A 163 0.58 -0.49 6.13
CA GLN A 163 1.41 0.59 5.62
C GLN A 163 2.25 0.13 4.41
N ARG A 164 2.75 -1.12 4.43
CA ARG A 164 3.51 -1.70 3.32
C ARG A 164 2.69 -1.72 2.03
N ILE A 165 1.45 -2.20 2.13
CA ILE A 165 0.57 -2.37 0.96
C ILE A 165 0.02 -1.01 0.51
N GLN A 166 -0.42 -0.14 1.42
CA GLN A 166 -1.04 1.13 1.04
C GLN A 166 -0.02 2.21 0.64
N GLN A 167 0.91 2.53 1.53
CA GLN A 167 1.78 3.70 1.40
C GLN A 167 3.08 3.36 0.66
N ASP A 168 3.78 2.30 1.07
CA ASP A 168 5.09 1.98 0.50
C ASP A 168 5.01 1.57 -0.98
N ILE A 169 3.95 0.87 -1.42
CA ILE A 169 3.69 0.59 -2.86
C ILE A 169 3.57 1.89 -3.67
N THR A 170 2.85 2.87 -3.13
CA THR A 170 2.62 4.17 -3.77
C THR A 170 3.94 4.92 -3.93
N THR A 171 4.68 5.08 -2.83
CA THR A 171 6.00 5.72 -2.80
C THR A 171 6.99 5.01 -3.73
N PHE A 172 6.99 3.67 -3.76
CA PHE A 172 7.86 2.90 -4.64
C PHE A 172 7.57 3.18 -6.12
N ALA A 173 6.31 3.14 -6.55
CA ALA A 173 5.95 3.34 -7.96
C ALA A 173 6.25 4.77 -8.43
N GLU A 174 5.86 5.77 -7.64
CA GLU A 174 6.01 7.20 -7.96
C GLU A 174 7.49 7.60 -8.02
N MET A 175 8.26 7.30 -6.97
CA MET A 175 9.66 7.69 -6.89
C MET A 175 10.55 6.91 -7.86
N SER A 176 10.23 5.65 -8.17
CA SER A 176 10.97 4.89 -9.20
C SER A 176 10.93 5.60 -10.55
N LEU A 177 9.74 6.10 -10.95
CA LEU A 177 9.58 6.82 -12.21
C LEU A 177 10.22 8.20 -12.14
N SER A 178 9.94 8.98 -11.09
CA SER A 178 10.42 10.37 -11.00
C SER A 178 11.95 10.47 -10.90
N LEU A 179 12.59 9.60 -10.10
CA LEU A 179 14.06 9.57 -9.98
C LEU A 179 14.71 9.15 -11.29
N CYS A 180 14.16 8.14 -11.97
CA CYS A 180 14.69 7.66 -13.26
C CYS A 180 14.61 8.76 -14.33
N MET A 181 13.42 9.35 -14.52
CA MET A 181 13.23 10.41 -15.52
C MET A 181 13.97 11.70 -15.15
N GLY A 182 14.07 12.02 -13.86
CA GLY A 182 14.83 13.15 -13.36
C GLY A 182 16.33 13.04 -13.67
N VAL A 183 16.94 11.86 -13.44
CA VAL A 183 18.35 11.62 -13.80
C VAL A 183 18.57 11.75 -15.31
N ILE A 184 17.68 11.15 -16.13
CA ILE A 184 17.78 11.21 -17.59
C ILE A 184 17.67 12.66 -18.07
N ASN A 185 16.67 13.39 -17.59
CA ASN A 185 16.48 14.81 -17.91
C ASN A 185 17.72 15.63 -17.54
N ALA A 186 18.21 15.50 -16.29
CA ALA A 186 19.38 16.23 -15.82
C ALA A 186 20.63 15.95 -16.66
N LEU A 187 20.91 14.69 -17.02
CA LEU A 187 22.08 14.32 -17.82
C LEU A 187 22.01 14.83 -19.26
N VAL A 188 20.88 14.62 -19.94
CA VAL A 188 20.71 15.06 -21.34
C VAL A 188 20.70 16.58 -21.43
N SER A 189 20.01 17.27 -20.51
CA SER A 189 20.01 18.73 -20.45
C SER A 189 21.39 19.29 -20.10
N THR A 190 22.14 18.66 -19.19
CA THR A 190 23.54 19.04 -18.90
C THR A 190 24.38 19.00 -20.17
N PHE A 191 24.29 17.94 -20.97
CA PHE A 191 25.03 17.84 -22.21
C PHE A 191 24.60 18.90 -23.23
N ALA A 192 23.30 19.07 -23.45
CA ALA A 192 22.75 20.03 -24.40
C ALA A 192 23.14 21.48 -24.06
N PHE A 193 22.99 21.90 -22.81
CA PHE A 193 23.34 23.25 -22.38
C PHE A 193 24.84 23.48 -22.24
N THR A 194 25.63 22.44 -21.99
CA THR A 194 27.11 22.54 -22.08
C THR A 194 27.53 22.87 -23.51
N LEU A 195 26.93 22.26 -24.53
CA LEU A 195 27.25 22.57 -25.93
C LEU A 195 26.91 24.01 -26.32
N ILE A 196 25.74 24.52 -25.89
CA ILE A 196 25.35 25.92 -26.11
C ILE A 196 26.35 26.85 -25.44
N LEU A 197 26.65 26.61 -24.15
CA LEU A 197 27.57 27.44 -23.38
C LEU A 197 28.99 27.38 -23.95
N TRP A 198 29.42 26.22 -24.44
CA TRP A 198 30.71 26.05 -25.11
C TRP A 198 30.80 26.91 -26.37
N GLY A 199 29.74 26.98 -27.17
CA GLY A 199 29.69 27.84 -28.37
C GLY A 199 29.85 29.32 -28.04
N LEU A 200 29.15 29.80 -27.00
CA LEU A 200 29.08 31.21 -26.61
C LEU A 200 30.27 31.70 -25.75
N SER A 201 30.95 30.79 -25.05
CA SER A 201 32.02 31.15 -24.10
C SER A 201 33.30 31.58 -24.82
N GLY A 202 33.83 32.77 -24.50
CA GLY A 202 35.13 33.25 -25.00
C GLY A 202 36.31 32.80 -24.14
N PRO A 203 37.55 33.16 -24.49
CA PRO A 203 38.69 33.03 -23.59
C PRO A 203 38.50 33.94 -22.37
N LEU A 204 38.86 33.42 -21.20
CA LEU A 204 38.79 34.13 -19.93
C LEU A 204 40.20 34.30 -19.37
N SER A 205 40.69 35.53 -19.25
CA SER A 205 41.99 35.81 -18.62
C SER A 205 41.83 35.90 -17.11
N ILE A 206 42.42 34.97 -16.37
CA ILE A 206 42.44 34.96 -14.90
C ILE A 206 43.90 34.94 -14.46
N PHE A 207 44.33 35.92 -13.65
CA PHE A 207 45.70 36.04 -13.14
C PHE A 207 46.79 35.97 -14.24
N GLY A 208 46.49 36.49 -15.44
CA GLY A 208 47.41 36.48 -16.58
C GLY A 208 47.45 35.18 -17.38
N VAL A 209 46.64 34.17 -17.01
CA VAL A 209 46.48 32.93 -17.77
C VAL A 209 45.15 32.97 -18.53
N GLU A 210 45.21 32.79 -19.85
CA GLU A 210 44.02 32.68 -20.69
C GLU A 210 43.47 31.26 -20.67
N ILE A 211 42.26 31.10 -20.13
CA ILE A 211 41.53 29.84 -20.10
C ILE A 211 40.53 29.85 -21.26
N PRO A 212 40.72 29.02 -22.31
CA PRO A 212 39.75 28.92 -23.39
C PRO A 212 38.44 28.36 -22.84
N ARG A 213 37.30 28.97 -23.24
CA ARG A 213 35.95 28.58 -22.79
C ARG A 213 35.80 28.57 -21.26
N GLY A 214 36.45 29.51 -20.57
CA GLY A 214 36.55 29.54 -19.11
C GLY A 214 35.22 29.53 -18.36
N MET A 215 34.13 29.98 -18.98
CA MET A 215 32.81 29.99 -18.35
C MET A 215 32.25 28.58 -18.10
N VAL A 216 32.50 27.64 -19.01
CA VAL A 216 32.03 26.25 -18.85
C VAL A 216 32.69 25.62 -17.62
N PHE A 217 34.01 25.71 -17.52
CA PHE A 217 34.76 25.19 -16.39
C PHE A 217 34.38 25.86 -15.07
N LEU A 218 34.08 27.16 -15.09
CA LEU A 218 33.64 27.90 -13.92
C LEU A 218 32.31 27.37 -13.35
N VAL A 219 31.31 27.05 -14.19
CA VAL A 219 30.06 26.43 -13.72
C VAL A 219 30.35 25.12 -13.00
N PHE A 220 31.11 24.22 -13.63
CA PHE A 220 31.39 22.90 -13.05
C PHE A 220 32.15 23.01 -11.72
N ALA A 221 33.17 23.87 -11.66
CA ALA A 221 33.92 24.10 -10.43
C ALA A 221 33.04 24.69 -9.32
N TYR A 222 32.20 25.68 -9.66
CA TYR A 222 31.29 26.32 -8.72
C TYR A 222 30.28 25.33 -8.14
N VAL A 223 29.62 24.54 -8.99
CA VAL A 223 28.63 23.55 -8.54
C VAL A 223 29.28 22.43 -7.72
N LEU A 224 30.49 21.99 -8.08
CA LEU A 224 31.21 20.97 -7.31
C LEU A 224 31.50 21.45 -5.89
N ILE A 225 32.05 22.65 -5.74
CA ILE A 225 32.36 23.26 -4.43
C ILE A 225 31.06 23.43 -3.63
N ALA A 226 30.04 24.02 -4.24
CA ALA A 226 28.74 24.22 -3.60
C ALA A 226 28.14 22.89 -3.11
N THR A 227 28.25 21.83 -3.91
CA THR A 227 27.73 20.49 -3.58
C THR A 227 28.41 19.90 -2.34
N VAL A 228 29.73 20.02 -2.22
CA VAL A 228 30.49 19.52 -1.05
C VAL A 228 30.01 20.19 0.24
N PHE A 229 29.84 21.52 0.22
CA PHE A 229 29.32 22.26 1.38
C PHE A 229 27.85 21.94 1.67
N ALA A 230 27.02 21.84 0.63
CA ALA A 230 25.60 21.48 0.76
C ALA A 230 25.45 20.12 1.44
N ILE A 231 26.21 19.10 1.06
CA ILE A 231 26.18 17.77 1.68
C ILE A 231 26.58 17.84 3.17
N LYS A 232 27.65 18.59 3.49
CA LYS A 232 28.11 18.76 4.88
C LYS A 232 27.05 19.46 5.74
N ILE A 233 26.33 20.42 5.19
CA ILE A 233 25.22 21.12 5.86
C ILE A 233 23.96 20.23 5.92
N GLY A 234 23.66 19.44 4.90
CA GLY A 234 22.46 18.59 4.86
C GLY A 234 22.54 17.36 5.78
N ARG A 235 23.71 16.75 5.96
CA ARG A 235 23.88 15.41 6.59
C ARG A 235 23.10 15.17 7.90
N PRO A 236 23.01 16.10 8.88
CA PRO A 236 22.23 15.88 10.09
C PRO A 236 20.71 15.79 9.89
N LEU A 237 20.16 16.32 8.79
CA LEU A 237 18.73 16.20 8.46
C LEU A 237 18.29 14.74 8.34
N ILE A 238 19.16 13.86 7.87
CA ILE A 238 18.87 12.42 7.73
C ILE A 238 18.49 11.81 9.09
N LEU A 239 19.28 12.08 10.12
CA LEU A 239 19.01 11.58 11.47
C LEU A 239 17.74 12.22 12.05
N LEU A 240 17.54 13.52 11.84
CA LEU A 240 16.37 14.22 12.36
C LEU A 240 15.07 13.74 11.70
N ASN A 241 15.09 13.46 10.39
CA ASN A 241 13.95 12.87 9.68
C ASN A 241 13.67 11.43 10.14
N PHE A 242 14.71 10.62 10.39
CA PHE A 242 14.54 9.31 11.00
C PHE A 242 13.90 9.39 12.40
N LEU A 243 14.39 10.30 13.24
CA LEU A 243 13.81 10.55 14.56
C LEU A 243 12.37 11.08 14.46
N ASN A 244 12.04 11.83 13.41
CA ASN A 244 10.69 12.33 13.17
C ASN A 244 9.70 11.18 12.95
N GLU A 245 10.03 10.23 12.08
CA GLU A 245 9.21 9.04 11.85
C GLU A 245 9.03 8.24 13.14
N ARG A 246 10.13 8.01 13.87
CA ARG A 246 10.10 7.27 15.14
C ARG A 246 9.22 7.94 16.20
N PHE A 247 9.39 9.25 16.43
CA PHE A 247 8.62 9.96 17.45
C PHE A 247 7.13 10.09 17.07
N ASN A 248 6.80 10.25 15.79
CA ASN A 248 5.41 10.24 15.32
C ASN A 248 4.77 8.85 15.49
N ALA A 249 5.52 7.77 15.19
CA ALA A 249 5.06 6.40 15.41
C ALA A 249 4.80 6.12 16.90
N ASP A 250 5.74 6.47 17.78
CA ASP A 250 5.60 6.31 19.24
C ASP A 250 4.36 7.05 19.78
N TYR A 251 4.11 8.28 19.29
CA TYR A 251 2.96 9.07 19.71
C TYR A 251 1.64 8.47 19.19
N ARG A 252 1.59 8.06 17.92
CA ARG A 252 0.42 7.39 17.34
C ARG A 252 0.10 6.08 18.06
N TYR A 253 1.12 5.28 18.37
CA TYR A 253 0.96 4.05 19.14
C TYR A 253 0.33 4.32 20.53
N ALA A 254 0.81 5.34 21.24
CA ALA A 254 0.25 5.72 22.53
C ALA A 254 -1.24 6.14 22.43
N LEU A 255 -1.62 6.85 21.37
CA LEU A 255 -3.03 7.22 21.13
C LEU A 255 -3.92 6.01 20.79
N VAL A 256 -3.43 5.08 19.96
CA VAL A 256 -4.15 3.85 19.63
C VAL A 256 -4.36 3.01 20.89
N ARG A 257 -3.32 2.87 21.71
CA ARG A 257 -3.38 2.16 22.99
C ARG A 257 -4.41 2.80 23.94
N LEU A 258 -4.43 4.13 24.07
CA LEU A 258 -5.45 4.81 24.89
C LEU A 258 -6.87 4.49 24.40
N ARG A 259 -7.09 4.49 23.07
CA ARG A 259 -8.39 4.15 22.48
C ARG A 259 -8.78 2.69 22.73
N GLU A 260 -7.84 1.77 22.62
CA GLU A 260 -8.07 0.33 22.86
C GLU A 260 -8.44 0.01 24.31
N TYR A 261 -7.85 0.74 25.27
CA TYR A 261 -8.09 0.55 26.70
C TYR A 261 -8.96 1.67 27.31
N ALA A 262 -9.73 2.40 26.49
CA ALA A 262 -10.46 3.59 26.91
C ALA A 262 -11.41 3.31 28.08
N GLU A 263 -12.13 2.19 28.04
CA GLU A 263 -13.04 1.78 29.10
C GLU A 263 -12.29 1.48 30.41
N SER A 264 -11.21 0.69 30.36
CA SER A 264 -10.40 0.41 31.55
C SER A 264 -9.79 1.67 32.15
N ILE A 265 -9.26 2.58 31.31
CA ILE A 265 -8.70 3.85 31.75
C ILE A 265 -9.78 4.72 32.42
N ALA A 266 -10.99 4.77 31.84
CA ALA A 266 -12.12 5.51 32.41
C ALA A 266 -12.58 4.91 33.75
N PHE A 267 -12.61 3.58 33.88
CA PHE A 267 -12.91 2.91 35.16
C PHE A 267 -11.88 3.26 36.25
N TYR A 268 -10.60 3.36 35.90
CA TYR A 268 -9.55 3.77 36.82
C TYR A 268 -9.46 5.29 37.04
N ALA A 269 -10.23 6.11 36.31
CA ALA A 269 -10.08 7.57 36.25
C ALA A 269 -8.61 8.00 36.01
N GLY A 270 -7.94 7.30 35.09
CA GLY A 270 -6.51 7.42 34.81
C GLY A 270 -6.11 8.57 33.86
N GLU A 271 -7.05 9.43 33.45
CA GLU A 271 -6.89 10.37 32.33
C GLU A 271 -5.76 11.39 32.56
N LYS A 272 -5.53 11.80 33.82
CA LYS A 272 -4.43 12.72 34.16
C LYS A 272 -3.06 12.11 33.90
N VAL A 273 -2.88 10.84 34.25
CA VAL A 273 -1.61 10.12 34.09
C VAL A 273 -1.36 9.84 32.61
N GLU A 274 -2.34 9.28 31.92
CA GLU A 274 -2.28 9.03 30.47
C GLU A 274 -2.05 10.34 29.68
N GLY A 275 -2.73 11.43 30.06
CA GLY A 275 -2.53 12.75 29.47
C GLY A 275 -1.12 13.30 29.66
N ALA A 276 -0.47 13.04 30.79
CA ALA A 276 0.93 13.43 31.00
C ALA A 276 1.90 12.65 30.09
N ILE A 277 1.68 11.34 29.93
CA ILE A 277 2.47 10.47 29.04
C ILE A 277 2.33 10.96 27.59
N LEU A 278 1.09 11.20 27.13
CA LEU A 278 0.83 11.68 25.77
C LEU A 278 1.49 13.04 25.49
N ARG A 279 1.39 14.00 26.43
CA ARG A 279 2.04 15.31 26.29
C ARG A 279 3.57 15.19 26.22
N SER A 280 4.17 14.32 27.02
CA SER A 280 5.62 14.07 27.00
C SER A 280 6.08 13.49 25.65
N ARG A 281 5.34 12.51 25.11
CA ARG A 281 5.62 11.94 23.79
C ARG A 281 5.48 12.98 22.68
N PHE A 282 4.43 13.80 22.73
CA PHE A 282 4.22 14.88 21.76
C PHE A 282 5.32 15.97 21.85
N ALA A 283 5.82 16.27 23.05
CA ALA A 283 6.93 17.21 23.21
C ALA A 283 8.19 16.75 22.46
N ASN A 284 8.48 15.44 22.41
CA ASN A 284 9.59 14.90 21.61
C ASN A 284 9.39 15.13 20.10
N VAL A 285 8.16 14.97 19.61
CA VAL A 285 7.79 15.26 18.20
C VAL A 285 8.08 16.73 17.89
N ILE A 286 7.61 17.66 18.74
CA ILE A 286 7.78 19.10 18.53
C ILE A 286 9.23 19.55 18.65
N ASN A 287 9.97 19.04 19.64
CA ASN A 287 11.40 19.36 19.80
C ASN A 287 12.21 18.92 18.57
N ASN A 288 11.92 17.75 18.03
CA ASN A 288 12.56 17.28 16.80
C ASN A 288 12.12 18.09 15.57
N ALA A 289 10.83 18.48 15.49
CA ALA A 289 10.32 19.33 14.42
C ALA A 289 11.08 20.68 14.36
N TRP A 290 11.30 21.33 15.51
CA TRP A 290 12.12 22.55 15.57
C TRP A 290 13.58 22.30 15.15
N ALA A 291 14.18 21.19 15.57
CA ALA A 291 15.53 20.83 15.16
C ALA A 291 15.62 20.66 13.62
N ILE A 292 14.62 20.06 12.99
CA ILE A 292 14.50 19.97 11.52
C ILE A 292 14.41 21.38 10.93
N VAL A 293 13.50 22.22 11.41
CA VAL A 293 13.32 23.60 10.90
C VAL A 293 14.63 24.38 10.92
N TYR A 294 15.36 24.40 12.05
CA TYR A 294 16.62 25.13 12.15
C TYR A 294 17.71 24.57 11.25
N ARG A 295 17.73 23.25 11.02
CA ARG A 295 18.70 22.64 10.12
C ARG A 295 18.35 22.88 8.65
N SER A 296 17.07 22.79 8.31
CA SER A 296 16.53 23.12 6.99
C SER A 296 16.78 24.57 6.64
N LEU A 297 16.61 25.51 7.59
CA LEU A 297 16.91 26.92 7.37
C LEU A 297 18.38 27.14 6.97
N LYS A 298 19.33 26.46 7.63
CA LYS A 298 20.76 26.53 7.28
C LYS A 298 21.04 25.96 5.88
N PHE A 299 20.41 24.83 5.55
CA PHE A 299 20.57 24.16 4.26
C PHE A 299 19.97 24.97 3.10
N LEU A 300 18.70 25.38 3.24
CA LEU A 300 18.00 26.21 2.27
C LEU A 300 18.66 27.58 2.12
N GLY A 301 19.06 28.22 3.23
CA GLY A 301 19.78 29.49 3.21
C GLY A 301 21.08 29.39 2.40
N PHE A 302 21.90 28.37 2.64
CA PHE A 302 23.11 28.12 1.86
C PHE A 302 22.80 27.93 0.36
N ASN A 303 21.81 27.09 0.03
CA ASN A 303 21.42 26.84 -1.35
C ASN A 303 20.92 28.10 -2.06
N PHE A 304 20.09 28.88 -1.38
CA PHE A 304 19.57 30.13 -1.93
C PHE A 304 20.70 31.14 -2.16
N SER A 305 21.61 31.31 -1.21
CA SER A 305 22.77 32.21 -1.37
C SER A 305 23.68 31.78 -2.52
N VAL A 306 23.96 30.49 -2.65
CA VAL A 306 24.76 29.94 -3.77
C VAL A 306 24.05 30.15 -5.10
N SER A 307 22.75 29.86 -5.18
CA SER A 307 22.00 30.06 -6.43
C SER A 307 21.94 31.53 -6.83
N GLN A 308 21.66 32.42 -5.87
CA GLN A 308 21.55 33.85 -6.12
C GLN A 308 22.89 34.48 -6.54
N ALA A 309 24.00 34.07 -5.91
CA ALA A 309 25.33 34.58 -6.26
C ALA A 309 25.72 34.21 -7.71
N ALA A 310 25.31 33.04 -8.18
CA ALA A 310 25.64 32.55 -9.51
C ALA A 310 24.93 33.29 -10.65
N VAL A 311 23.75 33.88 -10.42
CA VAL A 311 22.97 34.61 -11.44
C VAL A 311 23.79 35.71 -12.13
N VAL A 312 24.71 36.35 -11.39
CA VAL A 312 25.44 37.52 -11.86
C VAL A 312 26.73 37.16 -12.63
N PHE A 313 27.29 35.95 -12.42
CA PHE A 313 28.58 35.57 -13.02
C PHE A 313 28.61 35.64 -14.55
N PRO A 314 27.60 35.16 -15.29
CA PRO A 314 27.60 35.25 -16.75
C PRO A 314 27.67 36.70 -17.23
N PHE A 315 26.96 37.60 -16.56
CA PHE A 315 26.94 39.03 -16.91
C PHE A 315 28.30 39.69 -16.67
N ILE A 316 28.92 39.47 -15.51
CA ILE A 316 30.24 40.05 -15.21
C ILE A 316 31.30 39.57 -16.21
N ILE A 317 31.32 38.26 -16.48
CA ILE A 317 32.34 37.65 -17.35
C ILE A 317 32.17 38.11 -18.81
N GLN A 318 30.94 38.22 -19.30
CA GLN A 318 30.67 38.57 -20.69
C GLN A 318 30.58 40.09 -20.92
N ALA A 319 30.50 40.91 -19.86
CA ALA A 319 30.33 42.36 -19.96
C ALA A 319 31.39 43.00 -20.85
N GLN A 320 32.68 42.66 -20.69
CA GLN A 320 33.75 43.21 -21.51
C GLN A 320 33.54 42.89 -22.99
N ARG A 321 33.19 41.64 -23.32
CA ARG A 321 32.92 41.21 -24.70
C ARG A 321 31.71 41.92 -25.29
N PHE A 322 30.65 42.10 -24.50
CA PHE A 322 29.45 42.84 -24.90
C PHE A 322 29.75 44.33 -25.17
N PHE A 323 30.37 45.04 -24.23
CA PHE A 323 30.70 46.46 -24.40
C PHE A 323 31.74 46.71 -25.51
N SER A 324 32.59 45.72 -25.81
CA SER A 324 33.48 45.74 -26.98
C SER A 324 32.82 45.34 -28.30
N LYS A 325 31.50 45.10 -28.30
CA LYS A 325 30.68 44.69 -29.46
C LYS A 325 31.10 43.37 -30.11
N GLN A 326 31.74 42.46 -29.36
CA GLN A 326 32.12 41.14 -29.84
C GLN A 326 30.97 40.12 -29.80
N ILE A 327 29.94 40.39 -29.00
CA ILE A 327 28.75 39.54 -28.83
C ILE A 327 27.51 40.44 -28.77
N SER A 328 26.33 39.88 -29.12
CA SER A 328 25.06 40.59 -28.99
C SER A 328 24.48 40.51 -27.58
N LEU A 329 23.44 41.30 -27.31
CA LEU A 329 22.61 41.21 -26.11
C LEU A 329 21.91 39.85 -26.06
N GLY A 330 21.51 39.32 -27.21
CA GLY A 330 20.98 37.95 -27.33
C GLY A 330 21.98 36.91 -26.85
N ASP A 331 23.24 37.00 -27.28
CA ASP A 331 24.31 36.07 -26.86
C ASP A 331 24.57 36.18 -25.35
N LEU A 332 24.56 37.40 -24.81
CA LEU A 332 24.72 37.66 -23.38
C LEU A 332 23.59 36.99 -22.56
N MET A 333 22.33 37.19 -22.97
CA MET A 333 21.16 36.62 -22.30
C MET A 333 21.09 35.10 -22.43
N GLN A 334 21.41 34.58 -23.61
CA GLN A 334 21.48 33.13 -23.84
C GLN A 334 22.58 32.49 -23.00
N THR A 335 23.73 33.14 -22.88
CA THR A 335 24.83 32.70 -22.02
C THR A 335 24.37 32.60 -20.56
N ALA A 336 23.68 33.62 -20.05
CA ALA A 336 23.17 33.63 -18.68
C ALA A 336 22.14 32.52 -18.43
N GLN A 337 21.22 32.29 -19.37
CA GLN A 337 20.26 31.19 -19.26
C GLN A 337 20.92 29.82 -19.33
N ALA A 338 21.86 29.60 -20.26
CA ALA A 338 22.55 28.33 -20.40
C ALA A 338 23.39 28.01 -19.16
N PHE A 339 24.05 29.01 -18.56
CA PHE A 339 24.75 28.88 -17.29
C PHE A 339 23.80 28.45 -16.16
N GLY A 340 22.68 29.16 -15.99
CA GLY A 340 21.69 28.85 -14.95
C GLY A 340 21.11 27.44 -15.11
N ARG A 341 20.73 27.06 -16.33
CA ARG A 341 20.23 25.71 -16.64
C ARG A 341 21.26 24.63 -16.33
N LEU A 342 22.52 24.84 -16.70
CA LEU A 342 23.60 23.89 -16.39
C LEU A 342 23.78 23.74 -14.87
N GLN A 343 23.72 24.84 -14.12
CA GLN A 343 23.78 24.82 -12.66
C GLN A 343 22.61 24.06 -12.02
N ASP A 344 21.38 24.27 -12.50
CA ASP A 344 20.18 23.59 -12.00
C ASP A 344 20.25 22.08 -12.27
N ASN A 345 20.64 21.70 -13.48
CA ASN A 345 20.78 20.29 -13.86
C ASN A 345 21.83 19.56 -13.02
N LEU A 346 22.98 20.19 -12.75
CA LEU A 346 24.00 19.62 -11.87
C LEU A 346 23.56 19.59 -10.41
N SER A 347 22.70 20.51 -9.99
CA SER A 347 22.11 20.55 -8.64
C SER A 347 21.03 19.48 -8.41
N PHE A 348 20.51 18.85 -9.46
CA PHE A 348 19.53 17.76 -9.33
C PHE A 348 20.03 16.65 -8.38
N PHE A 349 21.27 16.19 -8.55
CA PHE A 349 21.80 15.04 -7.79
C PHE A 349 21.89 15.28 -6.28
N ARG A 350 22.18 16.51 -5.87
CA ARG A 350 22.20 16.88 -4.44
C ARG A 350 20.79 17.05 -3.88
N ASN A 351 19.85 17.56 -4.67
CA ASN A 351 18.48 17.80 -4.24
C ASN A 351 17.67 16.50 -4.16
N ALA A 352 17.93 15.55 -5.06
CA ALA A 352 17.28 14.23 -5.08
C ALA A 352 17.81 13.25 -4.02
N TYR A 353 18.78 13.65 -3.19
CA TYR A 353 19.40 12.75 -2.21
C TYR A 353 18.43 12.30 -1.12
N ASP A 354 17.62 13.22 -0.58
CA ASP A 354 16.63 12.92 0.46
C ASP A 354 15.51 12.03 -0.09
N ASP A 355 15.08 12.29 -1.33
CA ASP A 355 14.15 11.43 -2.06
C ASP A 355 14.73 10.03 -2.25
N PHE A 356 15.99 9.94 -2.69
CA PHE A 356 16.65 8.65 -2.88
C PHE A 356 16.82 7.88 -1.55
N ALA A 357 17.12 8.57 -0.44
CA ALA A 357 17.20 7.96 0.88
C ALA A 357 15.85 7.39 1.32
N THR A 358 14.77 8.16 1.13
CA THR A 358 13.39 7.73 1.39
C THR A 358 13.01 6.53 0.54
N TYR A 359 13.29 6.60 -0.76
CA TYR A 359 13.07 5.51 -1.72
C TYR A 359 13.79 4.23 -1.31
N ARG A 360 15.06 4.31 -0.91
CA ARG A 360 15.83 3.17 -0.43
C ARG A 360 15.21 2.54 0.82
N ALA A 361 14.77 3.35 1.78
CA ALA A 361 14.11 2.84 2.98
C ALA A 361 12.79 2.12 2.65
N THR A 362 12.00 2.67 1.72
CA THR A 362 10.79 2.02 1.19
C THR A 362 11.10 0.69 0.51
N LEU A 363 12.19 0.64 -0.27
CA LEU A 363 12.62 -0.56 -0.96
C LEU A 363 13.06 -1.67 0.02
N ASP A 364 13.82 -1.31 1.06
CA ASP A 364 14.22 -2.22 2.13
C ASP A 364 12.98 -2.78 2.87
N ARG A 365 11.98 -1.92 3.14
CA ARG A 365 10.73 -2.33 3.80
C ARG A 365 9.87 -3.26 2.93
N LEU A 366 9.70 -2.96 1.64
CA LEU A 366 8.93 -3.83 0.73
C LEU A 366 9.63 -5.17 0.47
N THR A 367 10.96 -5.18 0.36
CA THR A 367 11.69 -6.44 0.17
C THR A 367 11.81 -7.27 1.44
N GLY A 368 11.90 -6.62 2.61
CA GLY A 368 11.74 -7.30 3.90
C GLY A 368 10.37 -7.94 4.04
N PHE A 369 9.31 -7.22 3.66
CA PHE A 369 7.93 -7.72 3.65
C PHE A 369 7.76 -8.93 2.73
N THR A 370 8.22 -8.86 1.48
CA THR A 370 8.10 -10.00 0.54
C THR A 370 8.90 -11.21 0.98
N LYS A 371 10.09 -11.01 1.56
CA LYS A 371 10.89 -12.09 2.12
C LYS A 371 10.15 -12.74 3.30
N ALA A 372 9.67 -11.96 4.26
CA ALA A 372 8.97 -12.47 5.43
C ALA A 372 7.69 -13.23 5.06
N ILE A 373 6.95 -12.79 4.04
CA ILE A 373 5.83 -13.57 3.50
C ILE A 373 6.30 -14.91 2.93
N GLY A 374 7.39 -14.91 2.17
CA GLY A 374 7.99 -16.13 1.63
C GLY A 374 8.39 -17.11 2.74
N ASP A 375 9.05 -16.61 3.78
CA ASP A 375 9.48 -17.39 4.94
C ASP A 375 8.27 -17.93 5.74
N ALA A 376 7.22 -17.11 5.93
CA ALA A 376 5.98 -17.52 6.59
C ALA A 376 5.25 -18.64 5.85
N ARG A 377 5.27 -18.61 4.51
CA ARG A 377 4.70 -19.66 3.66
C ARG A 377 5.54 -20.93 3.62
N ALA A 378 6.84 -20.82 3.92
CA ALA A 378 7.77 -21.94 3.99
C ALA A 378 7.81 -22.62 5.37
N LEU A 379 7.18 -22.02 6.40
CA LEU A 379 7.01 -22.68 7.70
C LEU A 379 6.36 -24.06 7.54
N PRO A 380 6.68 -25.05 8.39
CA PRO A 380 6.07 -26.38 8.34
C PRO A 380 4.54 -26.30 8.38
N GLU A 381 3.89 -27.14 7.59
CA GLU A 381 2.43 -27.33 7.62
C GLU A 381 2.15 -28.67 8.31
N PRO A 382 1.13 -28.74 9.20
CA PRO A 382 0.69 -30.00 9.76
C PRO A 382 0.26 -30.97 8.65
N GLU A 383 0.54 -32.27 8.78
CA GLU A 383 0.03 -33.28 7.85
C GLU A 383 -1.47 -33.47 8.10
N VAL A 384 -2.29 -32.69 7.37
CA VAL A 384 -3.75 -32.76 7.42
C VAL A 384 -4.27 -33.56 6.22
N LEU A 385 -4.94 -34.67 6.50
CA LEU A 385 -5.58 -35.54 5.52
C LEU A 385 -7.11 -35.35 5.62
N ALA A 386 -7.77 -35.28 4.48
CA ALA A 386 -9.22 -35.26 4.41
C ALA A 386 -9.70 -36.69 4.12
N GLU A 387 -10.16 -37.42 5.15
CA GLU A 387 -10.55 -38.84 5.01
C GLU A 387 -11.77 -39.19 5.88
N GLY A 388 -12.91 -39.39 5.21
CA GLY A 388 -14.15 -39.85 5.84
C GLY A 388 -14.77 -38.85 6.82
N PRO A 389 -15.96 -39.12 7.37
CA PRO A 389 -16.64 -38.23 8.29
C PRO A 389 -16.09 -38.41 9.72
N ARG A 390 -14.79 -38.19 9.95
CA ARG A 390 -14.18 -38.36 11.27
C ARG A 390 -13.09 -37.33 11.54
N ILE A 391 -12.81 -37.10 12.82
CA ILE A 391 -11.60 -36.41 13.26
C ILE A 391 -10.71 -37.45 13.93
N ALA A 392 -9.50 -37.66 13.40
CA ALA A 392 -8.53 -38.54 14.03
C ALA A 392 -7.15 -37.89 14.14
N LEU A 393 -6.52 -38.02 15.30
CA LEU A 393 -5.17 -37.56 15.60
C LEU A 393 -4.32 -38.81 15.78
N GLN A 394 -3.23 -38.93 15.03
CA GLN A 394 -2.35 -40.10 15.08
C GLN A 394 -0.96 -39.66 15.52
N ARG A 395 -0.54 -40.10 16.71
CA ARG A 395 0.73 -39.73 17.36
C ARG A 395 1.00 -38.22 17.31
N LEU A 396 -0.03 -37.41 17.55
CA LEU A 396 0.08 -35.96 17.46
C LEU A 396 0.88 -35.41 18.65
N THR A 397 1.99 -34.74 18.36
CA THR A 397 2.79 -34.00 19.33
C THR A 397 2.72 -32.52 19.01
N VAL A 398 2.36 -31.69 19.98
CA VAL A 398 2.25 -30.22 19.85
C VAL A 398 3.25 -29.55 20.77
N ARG A 399 4.03 -28.61 20.22
CA ARG A 399 5.08 -27.89 20.95
C ARG A 399 4.82 -26.39 20.93
N THR A 400 5.39 -25.67 21.90
CA THR A 400 5.52 -24.21 21.84
C THR A 400 6.54 -23.81 20.76
N PRO A 401 6.59 -22.52 20.35
CA PRO A 401 7.66 -22.03 19.47
C PRO A 401 9.06 -22.20 20.08
N SER A 402 9.16 -22.28 21.42
CA SER A 402 10.41 -22.55 22.15
C SER A 402 10.78 -24.04 22.21
N GLY A 403 9.96 -24.94 21.65
CA GLY A 403 10.20 -26.39 21.60
C GLY A 403 9.66 -27.19 22.78
N THR A 404 9.09 -26.53 23.80
CA THR A 404 8.48 -27.19 24.98
C THR A 404 7.24 -27.98 24.55
N PRO A 405 7.12 -29.28 24.90
CA PRO A 405 5.93 -30.05 24.54
C PRO A 405 4.73 -29.60 25.38
N LEU A 406 3.62 -29.30 24.71
CA LEU A 406 2.32 -29.05 25.34
C LEU A 406 1.46 -30.31 25.37
N LEU A 407 1.67 -31.20 24.40
CA LEU A 407 0.98 -32.45 24.20
C LEU A 407 1.94 -33.40 23.48
N LYS A 408 2.01 -34.66 23.91
CA LYS A 408 2.90 -35.66 23.31
C LYS A 408 2.13 -36.93 22.92
N ASP A 409 2.40 -37.42 21.71
CA ASP A 409 1.92 -38.71 21.18
C ASP A 409 0.41 -38.95 21.40
N LEU A 410 -0.44 -37.96 21.07
CA LEU A 410 -1.89 -38.08 21.19
C LEU A 410 -2.46 -38.93 20.06
N ASP A 411 -3.10 -40.03 20.44
CA ASP A 411 -3.95 -40.86 19.59
C ASP A 411 -5.42 -40.68 20.03
N LEU A 412 -6.23 -40.10 19.14
CA LEU A 412 -7.63 -39.77 19.42
C LEU A 412 -8.45 -39.92 18.14
N GLU A 413 -9.60 -40.56 18.22
CA GLU A 413 -10.59 -40.60 17.14
C GLU A 413 -11.94 -40.11 17.67
N VAL A 414 -12.62 -39.26 16.91
CA VAL A 414 -13.94 -38.70 17.20
C VAL A 414 -14.83 -38.90 15.98
N LEU A 415 -15.95 -39.59 16.19
CA LEU A 415 -16.93 -39.92 15.15
C LEU A 415 -18.12 -38.95 15.16
N PRO A 416 -18.94 -38.91 14.08
CA PRO A 416 -20.18 -38.15 14.03
C PRO A 416 -21.10 -38.53 15.19
N GLY A 417 -21.67 -37.54 15.86
CA GLY A 417 -22.51 -37.75 17.04
C GLY A 417 -21.76 -38.06 18.34
N GLU A 418 -20.41 -38.04 18.36
CA GLU A 418 -19.60 -38.17 19.57
C GLU A 418 -19.01 -36.82 20.02
N PRO A 419 -19.75 -35.98 20.77
CA PRO A 419 -19.23 -34.70 21.24
C PRO A 419 -18.09 -34.89 22.26
N LEU A 420 -16.94 -34.25 21.99
CA LEU A 420 -15.74 -34.30 22.84
C LEU A 420 -15.45 -32.96 23.52
N LEU A 421 -15.28 -32.98 24.84
CA LEU A 421 -14.89 -31.83 25.63
C LEU A 421 -13.39 -31.85 25.96
N ILE A 422 -12.65 -30.79 25.62
CA ILE A 422 -11.23 -30.62 25.92
C ILE A 422 -11.08 -29.74 27.17
N ARG A 423 -10.38 -30.24 28.19
CA ARG A 423 -10.16 -29.60 29.50
C ARG A 423 -8.69 -29.61 29.88
N GLY A 424 -8.34 -28.80 30.88
CA GLY A 424 -6.98 -28.65 31.40
C GLY A 424 -6.74 -27.26 31.97
N PRO A 425 -5.69 -27.05 32.77
CA PRO A 425 -5.39 -25.75 33.37
C PRO A 425 -5.13 -24.65 32.32
N SER A 426 -5.17 -23.38 32.73
CA SER A 426 -4.80 -22.27 31.84
C SER A 426 -3.36 -22.44 31.36
N GLY A 427 -3.13 -22.25 30.06
CA GLY A 427 -1.79 -22.45 29.46
C GLY A 427 -1.45 -23.90 29.11
N SER A 428 -2.31 -24.90 29.37
CA SER A 428 -2.03 -26.32 29.06
C SER A 428 -2.02 -26.69 27.58
N GLY A 429 -2.21 -25.72 26.66
CA GLY A 429 -2.18 -25.96 25.22
C GLY A 429 -3.51 -26.31 24.54
N LYS A 430 -4.67 -26.16 25.21
CA LYS A 430 -6.01 -26.45 24.63
C LYS A 430 -6.28 -25.74 23.30
N THR A 431 -6.16 -24.41 23.30
CA THR A 431 -6.29 -23.59 22.08
C THR A 431 -5.21 -23.90 21.06
N THR A 432 -3.99 -24.26 21.49
CA THR A 432 -2.91 -24.66 20.59
C THR A 432 -3.21 -25.98 19.89
N LEU A 433 -3.81 -26.95 20.58
CA LEU A 433 -4.31 -28.19 20.00
C LEU A 433 -5.38 -27.89 18.94
N LEU A 434 -6.37 -27.03 19.25
CA LEU A 434 -7.36 -26.62 18.24
C LEU A 434 -6.70 -25.94 17.03
N ARG A 435 -5.68 -25.09 17.22
CA ARG A 435 -4.91 -24.49 16.11
C ARG A 435 -4.17 -25.53 15.28
N ALA A 436 -3.61 -26.56 15.90
CA ALA A 436 -3.01 -27.69 15.18
C ALA A 436 -4.07 -28.43 14.36
N ILE A 437 -5.22 -28.75 14.98
CA ILE A 437 -6.40 -29.32 14.31
C ILE A 437 -7.07 -28.31 13.36
N ALA A 438 -6.66 -27.05 13.28
CA ALA A 438 -7.08 -26.12 12.23
C ALA A 438 -6.07 -26.05 11.07
N GLY A 439 -4.84 -26.57 11.27
CA GLY A 439 -3.75 -26.46 10.30
C GLY A 439 -2.95 -25.17 10.46
N LEU A 440 -3.26 -24.40 11.51
CA LEU A 440 -2.72 -23.07 11.77
C LEU A 440 -1.41 -23.10 12.59
N TRP A 441 -1.12 -24.21 13.26
CA TRP A 441 0.03 -24.33 14.16
C TRP A 441 1.21 -25.08 13.52
N PRO A 442 2.35 -24.42 13.23
CA PRO A 442 3.45 -25.05 12.50
C PRO A 442 4.31 -26.00 13.36
N TYR A 443 4.26 -25.88 14.69
CA TYR A 443 5.10 -26.66 15.62
C TYR A 443 4.37 -27.91 16.10
N CYS A 444 3.98 -28.78 15.17
CA CYS A 444 3.41 -30.08 15.48
C CYS A 444 3.95 -31.20 14.58
N GLU A 445 3.96 -32.41 15.12
CA GLU A 445 4.40 -33.64 14.48
C GLU A 445 3.29 -34.69 14.60
N GLY A 446 3.14 -35.59 13.63
CA GLY A 446 2.04 -36.57 13.58
C GLY A 446 1.03 -36.25 12.48
N ARG A 447 -0.07 -37.00 12.45
CA ARG A 447 -1.11 -36.86 11.41
C ARG A 447 -2.43 -36.40 11.99
N ILE A 448 -3.11 -35.55 11.23
CA ILE A 448 -4.43 -35.03 11.55
C ILE A 448 -5.38 -35.40 10.41
N ILE A 449 -6.43 -36.14 10.71
CA ILE A 449 -7.48 -36.53 9.77
C ILE A 449 -8.70 -35.67 10.08
N ARG A 450 -9.32 -35.10 9.03
CA ARG A 450 -10.54 -34.29 9.10
C ARG A 450 -11.55 -34.75 8.04
N PRO A 451 -12.83 -34.38 8.19
CA PRO A 451 -13.81 -34.53 7.12
C PRO A 451 -13.44 -33.76 5.84
N GLU A 452 -13.92 -34.26 4.69
CA GLU A 452 -13.70 -33.66 3.36
C GLU A 452 -14.47 -32.35 3.15
N HIS A 453 -15.61 -32.14 3.83
CA HIS A 453 -16.38 -30.88 3.75
C HIS A 453 -16.00 -29.86 4.84
N GLU A 454 -16.71 -28.73 4.86
CA GLU A 454 -16.37 -27.54 5.67
C GLU A 454 -16.28 -27.87 7.18
N ALA A 455 -15.10 -27.63 7.75
CA ALA A 455 -14.88 -27.57 9.19
C ALA A 455 -14.97 -26.10 9.66
N LEU A 456 -15.80 -25.83 10.68
CA LEU A 456 -15.98 -24.48 11.21
C LEU A 456 -15.30 -24.31 12.58
N PHE A 457 -14.59 -23.19 12.75
CA PHE A 457 -13.91 -22.84 14.01
C PHE A 457 -14.55 -21.59 14.61
N LEU A 458 -15.05 -21.70 15.84
CA LEU A 458 -15.51 -20.56 16.63
C LEU A 458 -14.51 -20.29 17.75
N SER A 459 -14.04 -19.04 17.83
CA SER A 459 -13.07 -18.62 18.84
C SER A 459 -13.74 -17.84 19.98
N GLN A 460 -13.06 -17.76 21.12
CA GLN A 460 -13.53 -17.05 22.31
C GLN A 460 -13.95 -15.60 22.02
N LYS A 461 -13.20 -14.91 21.15
CA LYS A 461 -13.50 -13.57 20.64
C LYS A 461 -13.93 -13.66 19.18
N PRO A 462 -15.24 -13.71 18.89
CA PRO A 462 -15.73 -13.89 17.53
C PRO A 462 -15.25 -12.77 16.60
N TYR A 463 -14.92 -13.14 15.36
CA TYR A 463 -14.65 -12.17 14.31
C TYR A 463 -15.93 -11.80 13.57
N LEU A 464 -16.21 -10.51 13.51
CA LEU A 464 -17.27 -9.91 12.69
C LEU A 464 -16.62 -9.11 11.56
N PRO A 465 -16.90 -9.44 10.29
CA PRO A 465 -16.38 -8.70 9.15
C PRO A 465 -16.94 -7.27 9.11
N LEU A 466 -16.21 -6.39 8.42
CA LEU A 466 -16.73 -5.06 8.07
C LEU A 466 -17.86 -5.24 7.05
N GLY A 467 -19.02 -4.64 7.30
CA GLY A 467 -20.16 -4.80 6.40
C GLY A 467 -21.50 -4.82 7.12
N SER A 468 -22.49 -5.42 6.46
CA SER A 468 -23.83 -5.62 7.01
C SER A 468 -23.87 -6.72 8.08
N LEU A 469 -24.87 -6.69 8.96
CA LEU A 469 -25.05 -7.78 9.96
C LEU A 469 -25.33 -9.12 9.25
N ARG A 470 -26.00 -9.07 8.11
CA ARG A 470 -26.23 -10.23 7.24
C ARG A 470 -24.92 -10.83 6.74
N GLU A 471 -24.00 -10.01 6.22
CA GLU A 471 -22.67 -10.48 5.82
C GLU A 471 -21.91 -11.10 7.00
N ALA A 472 -22.03 -10.51 8.19
CA ALA A 472 -21.43 -11.06 9.39
C ALA A 472 -22.02 -12.43 9.80
N LEU A 473 -23.32 -12.65 9.56
CA LEU A 473 -24.01 -13.91 9.84
C LEU A 473 -23.63 -15.03 8.85
N TYR A 474 -23.46 -14.71 7.57
CA TYR A 474 -23.13 -15.70 6.52
C TYR A 474 -21.63 -15.98 6.37
N TYR A 475 -20.74 -15.11 6.86
CA TYR A 475 -19.30 -15.35 6.88
C TYR A 475 -18.97 -16.73 7.47
N PRO A 476 -18.06 -17.55 6.92
CA PRO A 476 -17.13 -17.28 5.83
C PRO A 476 -17.71 -17.48 4.42
N GLN A 477 -18.96 -17.93 4.29
CA GLN A 477 -19.62 -18.13 3.01
C GLN A 477 -20.00 -16.78 2.40
N ARG A 478 -19.98 -16.69 1.06
CA ARG A 478 -20.47 -15.50 0.36
C ARG A 478 -21.99 -15.48 0.41
N LEU A 479 -22.55 -14.27 0.39
CA LEU A 479 -23.99 -14.10 0.19
C LEU A 479 -24.39 -14.74 -1.15
N PRO A 480 -25.49 -15.52 -1.19
CA PRO A 480 -25.93 -16.23 -2.40
C PRO A 480 -26.12 -15.34 -3.65
N ASP A 481 -26.36 -14.03 -3.49
CA ASP A 481 -26.64 -13.09 -4.59
C ASP A 481 -25.50 -12.09 -4.90
N ASP A 482 -24.34 -12.15 -4.25
CA ASP A 482 -23.27 -11.18 -4.48
C ASP A 482 -22.43 -11.51 -5.73
N THR A 483 -22.97 -11.16 -6.91
CA THR A 483 -22.26 -11.14 -8.20
C THR A 483 -21.54 -9.82 -8.46
N SER A 484 -21.56 -8.86 -7.52
CA SER A 484 -21.27 -7.45 -7.79
C SER A 484 -19.81 -7.01 -7.61
N HIS A 485 -18.90 -7.95 -7.31
CA HIS A 485 -17.49 -7.65 -7.08
C HIS A 485 -16.57 -8.64 -7.80
N THR A 486 -16.42 -8.47 -9.11
CA THR A 486 -15.37 -9.17 -9.88
C THR A 486 -14.24 -8.20 -10.27
N PRO A 487 -13.00 -8.67 -10.52
CA PRO A 487 -11.91 -7.81 -10.99
C PRO A 487 -12.19 -7.00 -12.27
N ALA A 488 -13.29 -7.32 -12.98
CA ALA A 488 -13.82 -6.57 -14.11
C ALA A 488 -14.28 -5.15 -13.73
N ASP A 489 -14.60 -4.89 -12.46
CA ASP A 489 -15.10 -3.59 -11.99
C ASP A 489 -14.05 -2.49 -12.02
N ILE A 490 -12.76 -2.81 -11.99
CA ILE A 490 -11.68 -1.82 -12.13
C ILE A 490 -11.68 -1.22 -13.55
N GLN A 491 -11.99 -2.02 -14.57
CA GLN A 491 -12.09 -1.57 -15.95
C GLN A 491 -13.33 -0.67 -16.15
N HIS A 492 -14.44 -1.01 -15.49
CA HIS A 492 -15.66 -0.20 -15.46
C HIS A 492 -15.50 1.08 -14.64
N GLN A 493 -14.74 1.07 -13.54
CA GLN A 493 -14.39 2.27 -12.77
C GLN A 493 -13.40 3.17 -13.51
N GLU A 494 -12.45 2.61 -14.28
CA GLU A 494 -11.57 3.40 -15.18
C GLU A 494 -12.41 4.07 -16.27
N GLN A 495 -13.39 3.36 -16.85
CA GLN A 495 -14.34 3.94 -17.82
C GLN A 495 -15.31 4.95 -17.19
N ALA A 496 -15.78 4.71 -15.95
CA ALA A 496 -16.64 5.62 -15.21
C ALA A 496 -15.88 6.89 -14.77
N ALA A 497 -14.61 6.77 -14.39
CA ALA A 497 -13.72 7.89 -14.09
C ALA A 497 -13.42 8.75 -15.33
N LEU A 498 -13.20 8.10 -16.49
CA LEU A 498 -13.06 8.76 -17.79
C LEU A 498 -14.38 9.42 -18.26
N ALA A 499 -15.53 8.84 -17.91
CA ALA A 499 -16.83 9.46 -18.15
C ALA A 499 -17.13 10.62 -17.17
N SER A 500 -16.65 10.53 -15.92
CA SER A 500 -16.82 11.58 -14.90
C SER A 500 -15.85 12.75 -15.07
N THR A 501 -14.81 12.65 -15.91
CA THR A 501 -14.00 13.82 -16.31
C THR A 501 -14.81 14.92 -17.02
N HIS A 502 -16.06 14.68 -17.39
CA HIS A 502 -17.01 15.70 -17.86
C HIS A 502 -17.86 16.35 -16.75
N ARG A 503 -17.74 15.91 -15.49
CA ARG A 503 -18.40 16.51 -14.32
C ARG A 503 -17.47 16.43 -13.11
N VAL A 504 -16.49 17.33 -13.06
CA VAL A 504 -15.83 17.65 -11.80
C VAL A 504 -16.81 18.53 -11.00
N PRO A 505 -17.25 18.15 -9.79
CA PRO A 505 -18.08 19.00 -8.95
C PRO A 505 -17.28 20.25 -8.60
N SER A 506 -17.87 21.42 -8.82
CA SER A 506 -17.17 22.69 -8.71
C SER A 506 -16.94 23.17 -7.27
N ASN A 507 -17.53 22.52 -6.25
CA ASN A 507 -17.43 22.95 -4.86
C ASN A 507 -17.24 21.79 -3.86
N LEU A 508 -16.57 22.10 -2.74
CA LEU A 508 -16.24 21.16 -1.65
C LEU A 508 -17.49 20.55 -0.98
N ASP A 509 -18.61 21.28 -0.97
CA ASP A 509 -19.86 20.83 -0.37
C ASP A 509 -20.54 19.69 -1.17
N ASP A 510 -20.30 19.60 -2.49
CA ASP A 510 -20.81 18.50 -3.33
C ASP A 510 -20.06 17.18 -3.06
N LEU A 511 -18.78 17.27 -2.69
CA LEU A 511 -17.97 16.11 -2.28
C LEU A 511 -18.35 15.59 -0.89
N ILE A 512 -18.73 16.50 0.02
CA ILE A 512 -19.15 16.13 1.39
C ILE A 512 -20.58 15.57 1.39
N SER A 513 -21.49 16.12 0.57
CA SER A 513 -22.86 15.63 0.44
C SER A 513 -22.98 14.32 -0.35
N GLY A 514 -22.09 14.07 -1.32
CA GLY A 514 -22.03 12.80 -2.06
C GLY A 514 -21.67 11.57 -1.22
N VAL A 515 -20.98 11.76 -0.08
CA VAL A 515 -20.67 10.69 0.89
C VAL A 515 -21.86 10.37 1.80
N GLN A 516 -22.83 11.28 1.94
CA GLN A 516 -23.99 11.12 2.83
C GLN A 516 -25.30 10.76 2.11
N ALA A 517 -25.35 10.75 0.78
CA ALA A 517 -26.57 10.48 0.02
C ALA A 517 -26.55 9.07 -0.59
N ARG A 518 -27.09 8.07 0.12
CA ARG A 518 -27.72 6.90 -0.54
C ARG A 518 -29.12 7.30 -1.02
N PRO A 519 -29.62 6.74 -2.15
CA PRO A 519 -30.93 7.11 -2.65
C PRO A 519 -32.02 6.64 -1.69
N ARG A 520 -32.86 7.58 -1.21
CA ARG A 520 -34.17 7.23 -0.67
C ARG A 520 -35.01 6.69 -1.82
N LEU A 521 -35.47 5.45 -1.69
CA LEU A 521 -36.51 4.88 -2.56
C LEU A 521 -37.75 5.76 -2.43
N SER A 522 -37.99 6.61 -3.43
CA SER A 522 -39.22 7.37 -3.57
C SER A 522 -40.32 6.44 -4.05
N GLN A 523 -41.29 6.20 -3.16
CA GLN A 523 -42.65 5.84 -3.55
C GLN A 523 -43.15 6.86 -4.58
N GLN A 524 -43.45 6.41 -5.80
CA GLN A 524 -44.37 7.13 -6.67
C GLN A 524 -45.24 6.16 -7.46
N SER A 525 -46.54 6.36 -7.21
CA SER A 525 -47.71 5.68 -7.73
C SER A 525 -47.95 5.99 -9.23
N ASN A 526 -48.39 4.94 -9.94
CA ASN A 526 -49.29 4.88 -11.11
C ASN A 526 -49.14 5.89 -12.26
N ALA A 527 -48.79 5.37 -13.45
CA ALA A 527 -49.53 5.62 -14.69
C ALA A 527 -49.22 4.55 -15.76
N THR A 528 -50.26 3.79 -16.10
CA THR A 528 -50.63 3.11 -17.34
C THR A 528 -49.65 3.11 -18.53
N LEU A 529 -49.33 1.91 -19.05
CA LEU A 529 -49.54 1.54 -20.46
C LEU A 529 -49.44 0.01 -20.62
N SER A 530 -50.50 -0.52 -21.22
CA SER A 530 -50.74 -1.90 -21.61
C SER A 530 -49.71 -2.45 -22.59
N ASN A 531 -49.15 -3.63 -22.32
CA ASN A 531 -48.92 -4.61 -23.37
C ASN A 531 -48.90 -6.05 -22.81
N GLN A 532 -49.69 -6.92 -23.44
CA GLN A 532 -49.83 -8.34 -23.12
C GLN A 532 -48.60 -9.12 -23.61
N GLY A 533 -48.08 -10.00 -22.76
CA GLY A 533 -47.08 -11.01 -23.14
C GLY A 533 -46.68 -11.91 -21.98
N GLN A 534 -47.33 -13.08 -21.88
CA GLN A 534 -46.97 -14.35 -21.21
C GLN A 534 -46.32 -14.35 -19.79
N PRO A 535 -46.86 -15.12 -18.82
CA PRO A 535 -46.24 -15.30 -17.50
C PRO A 535 -45.09 -16.31 -17.60
N GLY A 536 -43.85 -15.83 -17.47
CA GLY A 536 -42.69 -16.65 -17.14
C GLY A 536 -42.35 -16.45 -15.67
N ASN A 537 -42.42 -17.53 -14.89
CA ASN A 537 -42.01 -17.61 -13.48
C ASN A 537 -40.63 -16.97 -13.23
N HIS A 538 -40.57 -15.81 -12.58
CA HIS A 538 -39.33 -15.25 -12.03
C HIS A 538 -39.54 -14.39 -10.78
N ASP A 539 -40.48 -14.76 -9.89
CA ASP A 539 -40.78 -13.97 -8.69
C ASP A 539 -40.73 -14.73 -7.35
N ASP A 540 -40.12 -15.93 -7.25
CA ASP A 540 -40.25 -16.76 -6.02
C ASP A 540 -38.95 -17.05 -5.23
N GLU A 541 -37.77 -16.55 -5.63
CA GLU A 541 -36.51 -16.86 -4.92
C GLU A 541 -35.99 -15.75 -3.99
N SER A 542 -36.29 -14.47 -4.24
CA SER A 542 -35.79 -13.35 -3.39
C SER A 542 -36.47 -13.27 -2.01
N VAL A 543 -37.64 -13.89 -1.84
CA VAL A 543 -38.40 -13.94 -0.57
C VAL A 543 -37.77 -14.92 0.45
N THR A 544 -36.85 -15.78 0.03
CA THR A 544 -36.35 -16.90 0.86
C THR A 544 -35.11 -16.57 1.72
N LEU A 545 -34.27 -15.62 1.32
CA LEU A 545 -33.01 -15.29 2.02
C LEU A 545 -33.20 -14.36 3.23
N ASP A 546 -34.14 -13.43 3.13
CA ASP A 546 -34.49 -12.49 4.21
C ASP A 546 -35.15 -13.19 5.40
N GLY A 547 -36.10 -14.10 5.12
CA GLY A 547 -36.74 -14.91 6.15
C GLY A 547 -35.73 -15.75 6.92
N ARG A 548 -34.83 -16.43 6.20
CA ARG A 548 -33.87 -17.36 6.81
C ARG A 548 -32.86 -16.68 7.74
N ALA A 549 -32.37 -15.49 7.38
CA ALA A 549 -31.45 -14.72 8.23
C ALA A 549 -32.13 -14.17 9.49
N ALA A 550 -33.34 -13.61 9.33
CA ALA A 550 -34.11 -13.07 10.45
C ALA A 550 -34.57 -14.17 11.43
N ASP A 551 -35.01 -15.31 10.90
CA ASP A 551 -35.39 -16.48 11.70
C ASP A 551 -34.19 -17.05 12.44
N MET A 552 -33.01 -17.07 11.81
CA MET A 552 -31.78 -17.48 12.48
C MET A 552 -31.44 -16.56 13.67
N LEU A 553 -31.55 -15.24 13.49
CA LEU A 553 -31.35 -14.29 14.59
C LEU A 553 -32.35 -14.53 15.73
N ARG A 554 -33.62 -14.82 15.42
CA ARG A 554 -34.62 -15.17 16.46
C ARG A 554 -34.25 -16.46 17.18
N LEU A 555 -33.80 -17.48 16.45
CA LEU A 555 -33.40 -18.79 17.00
C LEU A 555 -32.24 -18.64 18.01
N VAL A 556 -31.25 -17.81 17.70
CA VAL A 556 -30.11 -17.53 18.61
C VAL A 556 -30.37 -16.38 19.59
N GLN A 557 -31.65 -16.06 19.85
CA GLN A 557 -32.08 -15.04 20.81
C GLN A 557 -31.52 -13.61 20.54
N LEU A 558 -31.33 -13.28 19.27
CA LEU A 558 -30.94 -11.97 18.74
C LEU A 558 -32.05 -11.34 17.88
N GLY A 559 -33.31 -11.72 18.10
CA GLY A 559 -34.45 -11.26 17.29
C GLY A 559 -34.62 -9.74 17.24
N HIS A 560 -34.13 -9.00 18.24
CA HIS A 560 -34.17 -7.53 18.26
C HIS A 560 -33.27 -6.87 17.17
N LEU A 561 -32.36 -7.64 16.56
CA LEU A 561 -31.49 -7.19 15.47
C LEU A 561 -32.03 -7.56 14.08
N ALA A 562 -33.15 -8.29 14.00
CA ALA A 562 -33.72 -8.74 12.72
C ALA A 562 -33.99 -7.58 11.76
N ASP A 563 -34.47 -6.44 12.27
CA ASP A 563 -34.76 -5.25 11.46
C ASP A 563 -33.50 -4.48 11.03
N ARG A 564 -32.31 -4.90 11.48
CA ARG A 564 -31.03 -4.23 11.22
C ARG A 564 -30.05 -5.09 10.40
N LEU A 565 -30.54 -6.17 9.77
CA LEU A 565 -29.73 -7.12 9.00
C LEU A 565 -28.86 -6.44 7.92
N ASP A 566 -29.42 -5.48 7.19
CA ASP A 566 -28.74 -4.82 6.06
C ASP A 566 -28.00 -3.53 6.45
N GLN A 567 -27.96 -3.20 7.74
CA GLN A 567 -27.24 -2.04 8.22
C GLN A 567 -25.73 -2.33 8.27
N ALA A 568 -24.94 -1.50 7.58
CA ALA A 568 -23.50 -1.51 7.71
C ALA A 568 -23.05 -0.77 8.98
N ALA A 569 -22.31 -1.44 9.86
CA ALA A 569 -21.79 -0.86 11.09
C ALA A 569 -20.57 -1.62 11.63
N ASP A 570 -19.85 -1.04 12.59
CA ASP A 570 -18.82 -1.75 13.36
C ASP A 570 -19.49 -2.62 14.45
N TRP A 571 -20.08 -3.73 14.02
CA TRP A 571 -20.83 -4.65 14.87
C TRP A 571 -20.00 -5.22 16.02
N GLY A 572 -18.68 -5.32 15.85
CA GLY A 572 -17.75 -5.76 16.90
C GLY A 572 -17.65 -4.78 18.09
N ARG A 573 -18.02 -3.52 17.89
CA ARG A 573 -18.13 -2.52 18.98
C ARG A 573 -19.55 -2.35 19.52
N ILE A 574 -20.55 -2.63 18.69
CA ILE A 574 -21.96 -2.43 19.05
C ILE A 574 -22.47 -3.61 19.88
N LEU A 575 -22.12 -4.83 19.49
CA LEU A 575 -22.60 -6.05 20.16
C LEU A 575 -21.73 -6.36 21.36
N SER A 576 -22.37 -6.76 22.46
CA SER A 576 -21.68 -7.34 23.61
C SER A 576 -21.00 -8.67 23.24
N LEU A 577 -19.99 -9.09 24.02
CA LEU A 577 -19.30 -10.36 23.74
C LEU A 577 -20.25 -11.56 23.72
N GLY A 578 -21.24 -11.60 24.62
CA GLY A 578 -22.28 -12.65 24.63
C GLY A 578 -23.14 -12.64 23.37
N GLU A 579 -23.52 -11.46 22.86
CA GLU A 579 -24.25 -11.34 21.59
C GLU A 579 -23.40 -11.75 20.39
N GLN A 580 -22.12 -11.36 20.36
CA GLN A 580 -21.19 -11.79 19.31
C GLN A 580 -21.05 -13.31 19.28
N GLN A 581 -20.96 -13.95 20.45
CA GLN A 581 -20.89 -15.39 20.58
C GLN A 581 -22.19 -16.05 20.09
N ARG A 582 -23.37 -15.52 20.46
CA ARG A 582 -24.67 -16.03 19.94
C ARG A 582 -24.79 -15.90 18.43
N LEU A 583 -24.32 -14.79 17.86
CA LEU A 583 -24.29 -14.58 16.41
C LEU A 583 -23.37 -15.61 15.72
N ALA A 584 -22.26 -16.00 16.36
CA ALA A 584 -21.38 -17.06 15.87
C ALA A 584 -22.03 -18.45 15.89
N PHE A 585 -22.92 -18.74 16.86
CA PHE A 585 -23.77 -19.93 16.81
C PHE A 585 -24.80 -19.87 15.67
N GLY A 586 -25.36 -18.70 15.38
CA GLY A 586 -26.26 -18.51 14.24
C GLY A 586 -25.56 -18.83 12.91
N ARG A 587 -24.31 -18.38 12.79
CA ARG A 587 -23.41 -18.73 11.67
C ARG A 587 -23.19 -20.24 11.56
N LEU A 588 -22.91 -20.92 12.68
CA LEU A 588 -22.75 -22.38 12.72
C LEU A 588 -23.99 -23.12 12.20
N LEU A 589 -25.18 -22.73 12.65
CA LEU A 589 -26.45 -23.34 12.26
C LEU A 589 -26.80 -23.11 10.78
N LEU A 590 -26.37 -21.98 10.20
CA LEU A 590 -26.52 -21.71 8.77
C LEU A 590 -25.53 -22.50 7.92
N ALA A 591 -24.26 -22.55 8.34
CA ALA A 591 -23.20 -23.20 7.58
C ALA A 591 -23.34 -24.72 7.53
N ARG A 592 -23.90 -25.34 8.59
CA ARG A 592 -24.08 -26.80 8.73
C ARG A 592 -22.80 -27.62 8.42
N PRO A 593 -21.70 -27.38 9.13
CA PRO A 593 -20.42 -28.04 8.87
C PRO A 593 -20.42 -29.51 9.32
N ASP A 594 -19.56 -30.34 8.72
CA ASP A 594 -19.34 -31.73 9.14
C ASP A 594 -18.64 -31.81 10.49
N ALA A 595 -17.82 -30.80 10.80
CA ALA A 595 -17.12 -30.67 12.07
C ALA A 595 -17.12 -29.23 12.56
N VAL A 596 -17.32 -29.05 13.86
CA VAL A 596 -17.22 -27.75 14.53
C VAL A 596 -16.28 -27.81 15.73
N PHE A 597 -15.46 -26.78 15.84
CA PHE A 597 -14.52 -26.59 16.94
C PHE A 597 -14.87 -25.31 17.70
N LEU A 598 -15.20 -25.44 18.98
CA LEU A 598 -15.62 -24.34 19.86
C LEU A 598 -14.53 -24.04 20.89
N ASP A 599 -13.73 -22.99 20.68
CA ASP A 599 -12.69 -22.56 21.62
C ASP A 599 -13.26 -21.54 22.61
N GLU A 600 -13.77 -21.99 23.76
CA GLU A 600 -14.42 -21.13 24.77
C GLU A 600 -15.54 -20.23 24.18
N ALA A 601 -16.25 -20.74 23.16
CA ALA A 601 -17.23 -20.00 22.37
C ALA A 601 -18.49 -19.54 23.15
N THR A 602 -18.67 -20.00 24.40
CA THR A 602 -19.80 -19.63 25.29
C THR A 602 -19.35 -18.91 26.56
N SER A 603 -18.08 -18.49 26.64
CA SER A 603 -17.49 -17.95 27.88
C SER A 603 -18.19 -16.70 28.44
N ALA A 604 -18.87 -15.93 27.59
CA ALA A 604 -19.57 -14.69 27.95
C ALA A 604 -21.10 -14.86 28.01
N MET A 605 -21.60 -16.08 27.90
CA MET A 605 -23.01 -16.41 28.10
C MET A 605 -23.26 -16.87 29.54
N ASP A 606 -24.50 -16.73 30.03
CA ASP A 606 -24.94 -17.41 31.24
C ASP A 606 -25.14 -18.92 30.98
N GLU A 607 -25.31 -19.70 32.05
CA GLU A 607 -25.43 -21.16 31.97
C GLU A 607 -26.68 -21.61 31.19
N GLY A 608 -27.79 -20.87 31.28
CA GLY A 608 -29.03 -21.22 30.58
C GLY A 608 -28.95 -20.96 29.07
N LEU A 609 -28.33 -19.86 28.67
CA LEU A 609 -28.03 -19.54 27.28
C LEU A 609 -27.02 -20.51 26.68
N GLU A 610 -25.99 -20.88 27.43
CA GLU A 610 -25.01 -21.89 27.02
C GLU A 610 -25.71 -23.23 26.71
N ASP A 611 -26.49 -23.75 27.66
CA ASP A 611 -27.28 -24.98 27.46
C ASP A 611 -28.24 -24.87 26.27
N ALA A 612 -28.92 -23.73 26.10
CA ALA A 612 -29.79 -23.50 24.94
C ALA A 612 -29.03 -23.55 23.60
N MET A 613 -27.85 -22.93 23.51
CA MET A 613 -27.05 -22.95 22.28
C MET A 613 -26.54 -24.35 21.93
N TYR A 614 -26.07 -25.13 22.92
CA TYR A 614 -25.66 -26.52 22.68
C TYR A 614 -26.84 -27.41 22.30
N ARG A 615 -28.01 -27.24 22.92
CA ARG A 615 -29.23 -27.97 22.52
C ARG A 615 -29.63 -27.67 21.07
N LEU A 616 -29.57 -26.41 20.65
CA LEU A 616 -29.85 -26.03 19.26
C LEU A 616 -28.90 -26.75 18.29
N VAL A 617 -27.61 -26.84 18.62
CA VAL A 617 -26.62 -27.57 17.82
C VAL A 617 -26.99 -29.06 17.76
N HIS A 618 -27.26 -29.72 18.88
CA HIS A 618 -27.63 -31.14 18.88
C HIS A 618 -28.94 -31.43 18.12
N GLU A 619 -29.92 -30.53 18.19
CA GLU A 619 -31.23 -30.68 17.53
C GLU A 619 -31.13 -30.46 16.01
N HIS A 620 -30.38 -29.44 15.58
CA HIS A 620 -30.33 -29.03 14.17
C HIS A 620 -29.15 -29.64 13.40
N LEU A 621 -28.12 -30.12 14.10
CA LEU A 621 -26.88 -30.66 13.56
C LEU A 621 -26.49 -32.00 14.24
N PRO A 622 -27.36 -33.03 14.23
CA PRO A 622 -27.12 -34.28 14.96
C PRO A 622 -25.89 -35.07 14.47
N ASP A 623 -25.54 -34.94 13.19
CA ASP A 623 -24.45 -35.65 12.55
C ASP A 623 -23.11 -34.87 12.56
N THR A 624 -23.09 -33.64 13.08
CA THR A 624 -21.88 -32.81 13.13
C THR A 624 -20.94 -33.29 14.24
N ILE A 625 -19.66 -33.43 13.93
CA ILE A 625 -18.62 -33.73 14.93
C ILE A 625 -18.35 -32.48 15.76
N LEU A 626 -18.62 -32.54 17.08
CA LEU A 626 -18.52 -31.41 17.99
C LEU A 626 -17.31 -31.54 18.92
N LEU A 627 -16.33 -30.64 18.79
CA LEU A 627 -15.21 -30.52 19.74
C LEU A 627 -15.30 -29.16 20.44
N SER A 628 -15.37 -29.18 21.77
CA SER A 628 -15.46 -27.95 22.56
C SER A 628 -14.33 -27.84 23.58
N VAL A 629 -13.80 -26.65 23.78
CA VAL A 629 -12.90 -26.30 24.87
C VAL A 629 -13.69 -25.48 25.87
N GLY A 630 -13.67 -25.92 27.13
CA GLY A 630 -14.37 -25.20 28.19
C GLY A 630 -14.02 -25.67 29.58
N HIS A 631 -14.38 -24.84 30.56
CA HIS A 631 -14.06 -25.06 31.96
C HIS A 631 -15.28 -25.33 32.84
N ARG A 632 -16.48 -24.94 32.38
CA ARG A 632 -17.73 -25.03 33.13
C ARG A 632 -18.27 -26.47 33.16
N SER A 633 -18.88 -26.84 34.29
CA SER A 633 -19.47 -28.17 34.49
C SER A 633 -20.77 -28.40 33.72
N THR A 634 -21.46 -27.33 33.34
CA THR A 634 -22.65 -27.35 32.48
C THR A 634 -22.40 -28.04 31.14
N LEU A 635 -21.18 -27.94 30.61
CA LEU A 635 -20.79 -28.58 29.36
C LEU A 635 -20.77 -30.12 29.44
N PHE A 636 -20.71 -30.72 30.63
CA PHE A 636 -20.67 -32.19 30.77
C PHE A 636 -21.95 -32.85 30.28
N ALA A 637 -23.09 -32.16 30.38
CA ALA A 637 -24.37 -32.67 29.88
C ALA A 637 -24.45 -32.76 28.34
N HIS A 638 -23.51 -32.11 27.63
CA HIS A 638 -23.50 -32.02 26.17
C HIS A 638 -22.36 -32.82 25.52
N HIS A 639 -21.47 -33.45 26.30
CA HIS A 639 -20.29 -34.16 25.79
C HIS A 639 -20.19 -35.56 26.41
N SER A 640 -20.10 -36.58 25.56
CA SER A 640 -19.97 -37.98 25.98
C SER A 640 -18.54 -38.35 26.35
N ARG A 641 -17.55 -37.59 25.86
CA ARG A 641 -16.12 -37.86 26.07
C ARG A 641 -15.40 -36.61 26.53
N GLN A 642 -14.35 -36.80 27.33
CA GLN A 642 -13.49 -35.73 27.83
C GLN A 642 -12.03 -36.04 27.53
N LEU A 643 -11.31 -35.07 26.98
CA LEU A 643 -9.84 -35.06 26.86
C LEU A 643 -9.28 -34.08 27.89
N ILE A 644 -8.51 -34.57 28.87
CA ILE A 644 -7.93 -33.78 29.95
C ILE A 644 -6.43 -33.62 29.71
N LEU A 645 -6.00 -32.41 29.38
CA LEU A 645 -4.59 -32.02 29.34
C LEU A 645 -4.10 -31.70 30.75
N LYS A 646 -3.04 -32.36 31.23
CA LYS A 646 -2.53 -32.14 32.60
C LYS A 646 -1.77 -30.81 32.73
N GLY A 647 -1.21 -30.31 31.63
CA GLY A 647 -0.46 -29.05 31.60
C GLY A 647 0.92 -29.12 32.27
N ASP A 648 1.47 -30.33 32.40
CA ASP A 648 2.87 -30.52 32.76
C ASP A 648 3.79 -30.27 31.55
N GLU A 649 5.05 -29.93 31.80
CA GLU A 649 6.06 -29.76 30.73
C GLU A 649 6.43 -31.09 30.03
N THR A 650 5.79 -32.20 30.43
CA THR A 650 5.94 -33.52 29.80
C THR A 650 4.88 -33.80 28.72
N GLY A 651 3.82 -32.98 28.64
CA GLY A 651 2.76 -33.06 27.63
C GLY A 651 1.77 -34.21 27.85
N THR A 652 1.50 -34.59 29.11
CA THR A 652 0.62 -35.73 29.42
C THR A 652 -0.87 -35.37 29.28
N TRP A 653 -1.65 -36.37 28.89
CA TRP A 653 -3.09 -36.27 28.65
C TRP A 653 -3.83 -37.53 29.10
N GLU A 654 -5.13 -37.41 29.36
CA GLU A 654 -6.02 -38.50 29.77
C GLU A 654 -7.37 -38.38 29.05
N ILE A 655 -7.98 -39.50 28.67
CA ILE A 655 -9.34 -39.54 28.10
C ILE A 655 -10.28 -40.20 29.10
N THR A 656 -11.46 -39.61 29.30
CA THR A 656 -12.50 -40.12 30.19
C THR A 656 -13.84 -40.14 29.46
N GLU A 657 -14.61 -41.22 29.60
CA GLU A 657 -15.98 -41.30 29.10
C GLU A 657 -16.96 -40.84 30.17
N THR A 658 -18.01 -40.13 29.76
CA THR A 658 -19.07 -39.62 30.64
C THR A 658 -20.39 -40.17 30.16
N ASP A 659 -21.11 -40.88 31.04
CA ASP A 659 -22.47 -41.33 30.74
C ASP A 659 -23.38 -40.11 30.60
N LEU A 660 -23.81 -39.80 29.37
CA LEU A 660 -24.84 -38.79 29.12
C LEU A 660 -26.14 -39.29 29.77
N LEU A 661 -26.65 -38.55 30.76
CA LEU A 661 -28.00 -38.77 31.28
C LEU A 661 -28.99 -38.50 30.13
N ARG A 662 -29.48 -39.57 29.50
CA ARG A 662 -30.43 -39.53 28.39
C ARG A 662 -31.78 -38.92 28.80
#